data_AF-A0A385TZW3-F1
#
_entry.id   AF-A0A385TZW3-F1
#
_cell.length_a   1.000
_cell.length_b   1.000
_cell.length_c   1.000
_cell.angle_alpha   90.00
_cell.angle_beta   90.00
_cell.angle_gamma   90.00
#
_symmetry.space_group_name_H-M   'P 1'
#
loop_
_entity.id
_entity.type
_entity.pdbx_description
1 polymer ?
#
loop_
_entity_poly.entity_id
_entity_poly.type
_entity_poly.pdbx_seq_one_letter_code
_entity_poly.pdbx_strand_id
1 'polypeptide(L)'
;MITVSGIWTKRADEAQRALERHFWNDSIRMYNIETPCPNGACNTIFHYWWMAHAADVLVDGYVRTADPLYAERLEQLYEGVLRRNDGEWPNELYDDMEWMALAWLRAYEATGLEKYKHAALTLWEDIQTGWNDVQGGGIAWHKEQLGYKNTPANAPAVILAARLHRAFGNPADLQWALKIYAWQKNALVDPATGFVWDGMNRTGDGAIDKDWKFTYCQGVFIGAAVELFRVTGDSAYLEDSKRTFQAMRVELADSAEGILPDEGGGDAGLFKGILIRYATEAIKVWPESAEAAGWLTRNANVLWEQGKTADGALFGTDWKSHSTSDAIIQLSSQLSGVMLLECAAVLEQSAEQASGSDEGDSRANGQGGAANSRHQVDAPGDGDHVQRGRNSAANWDERADLLQEAMYRNYGNPDSGIMDQWFPREHAAAGENFYYWWQAHVLDVLVDAYKRTGKPVYADRMEAFSRSLYKYNGHTFTHNYYDDMEWTALALLRAHQATGSEWYKEQALALWEDIKTAWNDHCGGGMAWKKDQLDYKNTPANAPAAILAARLYLLERNEEDLNWAKRIYEWNKSRLVDPSTGFVWDGMNRLGDGEIDYDWKFTYCQGVFLGAGVELYRCTADKSYLEDAKRTADACMLELCDPETLLLPDEGIDDTGLFKGILIRYLLVLLEEVPEEAAVRRMIQCNAETLWEKGMLEDAGLCGPAWDALPTLPVQLSVQLSGIMLTEAAAVLSK
;
A
#
# COMPACT_ATOMS: atom_id res chain seq x y z
N MET A 1 1.57 -3.04 43.83
CA MET A 1 1.39 -2.01 42.79
C MET A 1 1.55 -0.66 43.45
N ILE A 2 2.71 -0.03 43.28
CA ILE A 2 2.92 1.36 43.69
C ILE A 2 2.17 2.19 42.64
N THR A 3 1.04 2.79 43.02
CA THR A 3 0.37 3.79 42.19
C THR A 3 1.27 5.01 42.13
N VAL A 4 1.99 5.20 41.02
CA VAL A 4 2.79 6.40 40.78
C VAL A 4 1.83 7.57 40.55
N SER A 5 1.87 8.56 41.44
CA SER A 5 0.90 9.66 41.49
C SER A 5 1.48 10.95 40.89
N GLY A 6 1.68 10.96 39.58
CA GLY A 6 2.13 12.14 38.84
C GLY A 6 1.03 12.67 37.89
N ILE A 7 0.99 13.99 37.65
CA ILE A 7 0.02 14.55 36.69
C ILE A 7 0.36 14.08 35.27
N TRP A 8 1.64 14.04 34.92
CA TRP A 8 2.08 13.58 33.60
C TRP A 8 1.88 12.09 33.41
N THR A 9 2.10 11.30 34.46
CA THR A 9 1.78 9.86 34.44
C THR A 9 0.30 9.61 34.08
N LYS A 10 -0.64 10.36 34.69
CA LYS A 10 -2.08 10.24 34.37
C LYS A 10 -2.41 10.68 32.94
N ARG A 11 -1.75 11.75 32.46
CA ARG A 11 -1.92 12.29 31.11
C ARG A 11 -1.40 11.32 30.05
N ALA A 12 -0.25 10.70 30.29
CA ALA A 12 0.30 9.64 29.44
C ALA A 12 -0.65 8.43 29.38
N ASP A 13 -1.20 7.99 30.53
CA ASP A 13 -2.20 6.93 30.55
C ASP A 13 -3.48 7.27 29.77
N GLU A 14 -3.93 8.53 29.80
CA GLU A 14 -5.09 8.97 29.01
C GLU A 14 -4.77 8.97 27.51
N ALA A 15 -3.58 9.42 27.12
CA ALA A 15 -3.12 9.42 25.74
C ALA A 15 -2.96 8.01 25.17
N GLN A 16 -2.39 7.07 25.94
CA GLN A 16 -2.31 5.65 25.59
C GLN A 16 -3.70 5.03 25.40
N ARG A 17 -4.62 5.27 26.34
CA ARG A 17 -6.01 4.78 26.20
C ARG A 17 -6.72 5.37 24.99
N ALA A 18 -6.43 6.62 24.64
CA ALA A 18 -6.98 7.25 23.44
C ALA A 18 -6.40 6.59 22.17
N LEU A 19 -5.09 6.35 22.13
CA LEU A 19 -4.44 5.62 21.03
C LEU A 19 -5.08 4.24 20.82
N GLU A 20 -5.20 3.45 21.90
CA GLU A 20 -5.84 2.13 21.86
C GLU A 20 -7.30 2.20 21.40
N ARG A 21 -8.08 3.14 21.93
CA ARG A 21 -9.52 3.21 21.63
C ARG A 21 -9.81 3.64 20.20
N HIS A 22 -9.04 4.59 19.68
CA HIS A 22 -9.37 5.29 18.45
C HIS A 22 -8.61 4.77 17.24
N PHE A 23 -7.41 4.24 17.45
CA PHE A 23 -6.55 3.81 16.36
C PHE A 23 -6.40 2.29 16.30
N TRP A 24 -6.49 1.53 17.40
CA TRP A 24 -6.29 0.09 17.28
C TRP A 24 -7.35 -0.58 16.39
N ASN A 25 -6.88 -1.47 15.50
CA ASN A 25 -7.74 -2.24 14.63
C ASN A 25 -7.43 -3.75 14.77
N ASP A 26 -8.36 -4.46 15.42
CA ASP A 26 -8.24 -5.90 15.67
C ASP A 26 -8.19 -6.75 14.38
N SER A 27 -8.81 -6.29 13.30
CA SER A 27 -8.88 -7.07 12.05
C SER A 27 -7.52 -7.20 11.36
N ILE A 28 -6.73 -6.13 11.36
CA ILE A 28 -5.39 -6.09 10.78
C ILE A 28 -4.29 -6.27 11.82
N ARG A 29 -4.64 -6.30 13.12
CA ARG A 29 -3.70 -6.35 14.25
C ARG A 29 -2.65 -5.24 14.19
N MET A 30 -3.07 -4.05 13.78
CA MET A 30 -2.24 -2.86 13.66
C MET A 30 -3.06 -1.64 14.07
N TYR A 31 -2.40 -0.49 14.16
CA TYR A 31 -3.12 0.78 14.30
C TYR A 31 -3.60 1.26 12.94
N ASN A 32 -4.83 1.75 12.90
CA ASN A 32 -5.33 2.62 11.86
C ASN A 32 -4.39 3.82 11.72
N ILE A 33 -4.17 4.29 10.49
CA ILE A 33 -3.30 5.45 10.29
C ILE A 33 -4.02 6.78 10.56
N GLU A 34 -5.34 6.78 10.77
CA GLU A 34 -6.14 7.95 11.12
C GLU A 34 -7.31 7.59 12.05
N THR A 35 -7.91 8.57 12.72
CA THR A 35 -9.21 8.45 13.42
C THR A 35 -10.10 9.67 13.13
N PRO A 36 -11.41 9.48 12.90
CA PRO A 36 -12.07 8.19 12.70
C PRO A 36 -11.61 7.51 11.39
N CYS A 37 -11.53 6.18 11.41
CA CYS A 37 -11.20 5.36 10.24
C CYS A 37 -12.34 4.38 9.96
N PRO A 38 -13.47 4.86 9.40
CA PRO A 38 -14.64 4.02 9.18
C PRO A 38 -14.28 2.83 8.30
N ASN A 39 -14.62 1.63 8.78
CA ASN A 39 -14.36 0.35 8.12
C ASN A 39 -12.89 0.06 7.77
N GLY A 40 -11.93 0.74 8.43
CA GLY A 40 -10.50 0.55 8.14
C GLY A 40 -10.00 1.21 6.85
N ALA A 41 -10.82 2.05 6.19
CA ALA A 41 -10.54 2.63 4.88
C ALA A 41 -9.27 3.49 4.81
N CYS A 42 -8.82 4.06 5.93
CA CYS A 42 -7.58 4.81 6.00
C CYS A 42 -6.34 3.94 5.75
N ASN A 43 -6.40 2.60 5.92
CA ASN A 43 -5.21 1.73 5.91
C ASN A 43 -4.79 1.20 4.53
N THR A 44 -5.26 1.84 3.46
CA THR A 44 -4.87 1.49 2.09
C THR A 44 -3.36 1.67 1.90
N ILE A 45 -2.80 2.75 2.45
CA ILE A 45 -1.37 3.01 2.50
C ILE A 45 -0.76 2.33 3.72
N PHE A 46 0.29 1.54 3.50
CA PHE A 46 1.05 0.95 4.59
C PHE A 46 2.19 1.89 5.02
N HIS A 47 1.96 2.62 6.10
CA HIS A 47 3.01 3.41 6.75
C HIS A 47 3.86 2.55 7.69
N TYR A 48 4.87 1.86 7.14
CA TYR A 48 5.74 0.94 7.87
C TYR A 48 6.41 1.62 9.07
N TRP A 49 7.08 2.77 8.90
CA TRP A 49 7.72 3.44 10.05
C TRP A 49 6.71 3.97 11.09
N TRP A 50 5.46 4.26 10.71
CA TRP A 50 4.47 4.79 11.68
C TRP A 50 4.18 3.71 12.71
N MET A 51 4.17 2.46 12.27
CA MET A 51 4.00 1.28 13.13
C MET A 51 5.22 1.02 14.01
N ALA A 52 6.43 1.33 13.54
CA ALA A 52 7.62 1.31 14.40
C ALA A 52 7.44 2.27 15.59
N HIS A 53 6.93 3.47 15.34
CA HIS A 53 6.67 4.44 16.39
C HIS A 53 5.46 4.11 17.28
N ALA A 54 4.47 3.37 16.75
CA ALA A 54 3.41 2.77 17.56
C ALA A 54 3.98 1.70 18.51
N ALA A 55 4.89 0.84 18.03
CA ALA A 55 5.61 -0.09 18.88
C ALA A 55 6.45 0.63 19.95
N ASP A 56 7.12 1.73 19.59
CA ASP A 56 7.89 2.54 20.54
C ASP A 56 7.06 3.05 21.72
N VAL A 57 5.84 3.58 21.46
CA VAL A 57 4.97 4.10 22.53
C VAL A 57 4.33 2.99 23.34
N LEU A 58 4.07 1.82 22.74
CA LEU A 58 3.68 0.63 23.49
C LEU A 58 4.78 0.18 24.46
N VAL A 59 6.05 0.22 24.03
CA VAL A 59 7.18 -0.05 24.92
C VAL A 59 7.27 0.99 26.03
N ASP A 60 7.04 2.27 25.75
CA ASP A 60 6.99 3.33 26.78
C ASP A 60 5.93 2.99 27.85
N GLY A 61 4.71 2.65 27.42
CA GLY A 61 3.62 2.24 28.30
C GLY A 61 3.95 0.99 29.12
N TYR A 62 4.55 -0.02 28.49
CA TYR A 62 4.97 -1.25 29.17
C TYR A 62 6.05 -0.99 30.22
N VAL A 63 7.10 -0.25 29.88
CA VAL A 63 8.20 0.08 30.81
C VAL A 63 7.68 0.88 32.00
N ARG A 64 6.75 1.81 31.77
CA ARG A 64 6.20 2.67 32.83
C ARG A 64 5.25 1.94 33.77
N THR A 65 4.45 1.00 33.26
CA THR A 65 3.32 0.42 34.02
C THR A 65 3.47 -1.06 34.35
N ALA A 66 4.30 -1.79 33.59
CA ALA A 66 4.36 -3.25 33.56
C ALA A 66 3.00 -3.93 33.27
N ASP A 67 2.04 -3.22 32.66
CA ASP A 67 0.75 -3.79 32.29
C ASP A 67 0.93 -4.79 31.14
N PRO A 68 0.54 -6.07 31.31
CA PRO A 68 0.69 -7.10 30.28
C PRO A 68 -0.06 -6.78 28.97
N LEU A 69 -1.06 -5.89 29.01
CA LEU A 69 -1.78 -5.47 27.80
C LEU A 69 -0.82 -4.90 26.74
N TYR A 70 0.18 -4.13 27.14
CA TYR A 70 1.14 -3.57 26.18
C TYR A 70 2.01 -4.66 25.53
N ALA A 71 2.38 -5.70 26.29
CA ALA A 71 3.14 -6.82 25.74
C ALA A 71 2.31 -7.67 24.77
N GLU A 72 1.03 -7.91 25.08
CA GLU A 72 0.07 -8.55 24.17
C GLU A 72 -0.12 -7.72 22.90
N ARG A 73 -0.26 -6.39 23.05
CA ARG A 73 -0.44 -5.46 21.94
C ARG A 73 0.80 -5.36 21.05
N LEU A 74 2.00 -5.37 21.62
CA LEU A 74 3.26 -5.48 20.88
C LEU A 74 3.33 -6.77 20.07
N GLU A 75 2.90 -7.90 20.63
CA GLU A 75 2.86 -9.17 19.92
C GLU A 75 1.89 -9.14 18.75
N GLN A 76 0.68 -8.60 18.94
CA GLN A 76 -0.31 -8.44 17.88
C GLN A 76 0.23 -7.51 16.77
N LEU A 77 0.81 -6.37 17.15
CA LEU A 77 1.41 -5.42 16.20
C LEU A 77 2.56 -6.04 15.41
N TYR A 78 3.44 -6.80 16.07
CA TYR A 78 4.53 -7.52 15.41
C TYR A 78 4.02 -8.45 14.31
N GLU A 79 2.98 -9.24 14.60
CA GLU A 79 2.37 -10.13 13.61
C GLU A 79 1.64 -9.39 12.50
N GLY A 80 0.95 -8.29 12.83
CA GLY A 80 0.23 -7.46 11.87
C GLY A 80 1.17 -6.80 10.87
N VAL A 81 2.23 -6.16 11.37
CA VAL A 81 3.27 -5.52 10.55
C VAL A 81 3.97 -6.55 9.67
N LEU A 82 4.41 -7.68 10.23
CA LEU A 82 5.09 -8.72 9.46
C LEU A 82 4.19 -9.27 8.34
N ARG A 83 2.91 -9.52 8.63
CA ARG A 83 1.94 -9.97 7.63
C ARG A 83 1.69 -8.92 6.55
N ARG A 84 1.61 -7.64 6.93
CA ARG A 84 1.39 -6.53 5.99
C ARG A 84 2.62 -6.27 5.11
N ASN A 85 3.80 -6.66 5.58
CA ASN A 85 5.08 -6.60 4.88
C ASN A 85 5.47 -7.96 4.27
N ASP A 86 4.48 -8.71 3.77
CA ASP A 86 4.67 -9.98 3.03
C ASP A 86 5.49 -11.07 3.75
N GLY A 87 5.53 -11.04 5.08
CA GLY A 87 6.22 -12.03 5.90
C GLY A 87 7.69 -11.71 6.19
N GLU A 88 8.21 -10.59 5.68
CA GLU A 88 9.61 -10.18 5.83
C GLU A 88 9.74 -8.88 6.64
N TRP A 89 10.90 -8.68 7.26
CA TRP A 89 11.20 -7.42 7.96
C TRP A 89 11.82 -6.36 7.04
N PRO A 90 12.84 -6.68 6.21
CA PRO A 90 13.44 -5.68 5.33
C PRO A 90 12.47 -5.12 4.29
N ASN A 91 12.75 -3.90 3.83
CA ASN A 91 12.08 -3.25 2.70
C ASN A 91 13.11 -2.40 1.90
N GLU A 92 12.64 -1.48 1.03
CA GLU A 92 13.50 -0.69 0.15
C GLU A 92 14.03 0.63 0.77
N LEU A 93 13.51 1.03 1.93
CA LEU A 93 13.80 2.29 2.62
C LEU A 93 14.64 2.02 3.87
N TYR A 94 15.90 2.47 3.86
CA TYR A 94 16.83 2.19 4.96
C TYR A 94 16.42 2.86 6.26
N ASP A 95 15.90 4.08 6.19
CA ASP A 95 15.36 4.79 7.34
C ASP A 95 14.14 4.10 7.96
N ASP A 96 13.17 3.66 7.15
CA ASP A 96 12.03 2.87 7.62
C ASP A 96 12.46 1.63 8.43
N MET A 97 13.44 0.89 7.90
CA MET A 97 14.02 -0.27 8.57
C MET A 97 14.71 0.11 9.89
N GLU A 98 15.43 1.24 9.93
CA GLU A 98 16.11 1.72 11.14
C GLU A 98 15.13 2.02 12.27
N TRP A 99 14.00 2.68 11.97
CA TRP A 99 12.97 2.96 12.96
C TRP A 99 12.40 1.67 13.56
N MET A 100 12.10 0.69 12.71
CA MET A 100 11.55 -0.59 13.15
C MET A 100 12.55 -1.42 13.94
N ALA A 101 13.81 -1.44 13.53
CA ALA A 101 14.88 -2.13 14.24
C ALA A 101 15.09 -1.55 15.65
N LEU A 102 15.05 -0.22 15.77
CA LEU A 102 15.11 0.46 17.07
C LEU A 102 13.92 0.09 17.96
N ALA A 103 12.70 0.10 17.42
CA ALA A 103 11.49 -0.25 18.17
C ALA A 103 11.54 -1.70 18.68
N TRP A 104 11.94 -2.66 17.83
CA TRP A 104 12.07 -4.06 18.24
C TRP A 104 13.23 -4.31 19.19
N LEU A 105 14.36 -3.62 19.05
CA LEU A 105 15.43 -3.70 20.04
C LEU A 105 14.93 -3.24 21.41
N ARG A 106 14.18 -2.13 21.47
CA ARG A 106 13.56 -1.66 22.72
C ARG A 106 12.54 -2.65 23.28
N ALA A 107 11.71 -3.25 22.42
CA ALA A 107 10.77 -4.28 22.83
C ALA A 107 11.47 -5.53 23.38
N TYR A 108 12.60 -5.94 22.79
CA TYR A 108 13.44 -7.00 23.31
C TYR A 108 14.01 -6.65 24.69
N GLU A 109 14.63 -5.47 24.84
CA GLU A 109 15.19 -5.02 26.12
C GLU A 109 14.12 -4.99 27.23
N ALA A 110 12.88 -4.64 26.88
CA ALA A 110 11.77 -4.56 27.84
C ALA A 110 11.16 -5.93 28.19
N THR A 111 11.05 -6.86 27.23
CA THR A 111 10.29 -8.11 27.40
C THR A 111 11.14 -9.38 27.48
N GLY A 112 12.37 -9.35 26.96
CA GLY A 112 13.26 -10.49 26.83
C GLY A 112 12.87 -11.50 25.72
N LEU A 113 11.89 -11.18 24.86
CA LEU A 113 11.42 -12.10 23.83
C LEU A 113 12.34 -12.11 22.61
N GLU A 114 13.00 -13.24 22.33
CA GLU A 114 14.01 -13.37 21.27
C GLU A 114 13.50 -13.04 19.85
N LYS A 115 12.20 -13.13 19.57
CA LYS A 115 11.63 -12.73 18.27
C LYS A 115 11.92 -11.27 17.92
N TYR A 116 11.84 -10.37 18.90
CA TYR A 116 12.11 -8.95 18.70
C TYR A 116 13.60 -8.67 18.45
N LYS A 117 14.48 -9.40 19.16
CA LYS A 117 15.92 -9.36 18.90
C LYS A 117 16.25 -9.87 17.51
N HIS A 118 15.64 -10.98 17.08
CA HIS A 118 15.86 -11.51 15.74
C HIS A 118 15.47 -10.47 14.67
N ALA A 119 14.27 -9.87 14.78
CA ALA A 119 13.84 -8.81 13.87
C ALA A 119 14.83 -7.64 13.82
N ALA A 120 15.28 -7.14 14.97
CA ALA A 120 16.25 -6.03 15.04
C ALA A 120 17.61 -6.38 14.39
N LEU A 121 18.10 -7.62 14.58
CA LEU A 121 19.36 -8.07 13.98
C LEU A 121 19.24 -8.30 12.47
N THR A 122 18.12 -8.86 11.99
CA THR A 122 17.83 -9.03 10.56
C THR A 122 17.81 -7.69 9.85
N LEU A 123 17.10 -6.70 10.41
CA LEU A 123 17.05 -5.35 9.85
C LEU A 123 18.45 -4.70 9.87
N TRP A 124 19.22 -4.86 10.94
CA TRP A 124 20.57 -4.28 11.01
C TRP A 124 21.52 -4.82 9.95
N GLU A 125 21.46 -6.13 9.66
CA GLU A 125 22.25 -6.74 8.58
C GLU A 125 21.92 -6.12 7.22
N ASP A 126 20.64 -5.91 6.91
CA ASP A 126 20.22 -5.29 5.66
C ASP A 126 20.57 -3.79 5.61
N ILE A 127 20.37 -3.04 6.70
CA ILE A 127 20.70 -1.60 6.81
C ILE A 127 22.18 -1.33 6.49
N GLN A 128 23.08 -2.21 6.93
CA GLN A 128 24.51 -2.09 6.65
C GLN A 128 24.83 -2.07 5.15
N THR A 129 23.99 -2.69 4.30
CA THR A 129 24.16 -2.71 2.85
C THR A 129 23.94 -1.34 2.19
N GLY A 130 23.24 -0.43 2.86
CA GLY A 130 23.01 0.93 2.38
C GLY A 130 24.25 1.82 2.43
N TRP A 131 25.27 1.44 3.20
CA TRP A 131 26.55 2.16 3.21
C TRP A 131 27.29 1.97 1.88
N ASN A 132 27.69 3.08 1.26
CA ASN A 132 28.57 3.06 0.10
C ASN A 132 29.45 4.33 0.04
N ASP A 133 30.42 4.36 -0.86
CA ASP A 133 31.41 5.44 -0.95
C ASP A 133 30.90 6.67 -1.75
N VAL A 134 29.67 6.65 -2.27
CA VAL A 134 29.06 7.82 -2.92
C VAL A 134 28.85 8.91 -1.88
N GLN A 135 29.20 10.17 -2.19
CA GLN A 135 29.27 11.27 -1.22
C GLN A 135 30.25 11.04 -0.05
N GLY A 136 31.28 10.20 -0.27
CA GLY A 136 32.35 9.98 0.71
C GLY A 136 31.95 9.07 1.88
N GLY A 137 30.85 8.33 1.75
CA GLY A 137 30.30 7.47 2.78
C GLY A 137 28.80 7.68 2.99
N GLY A 138 28.30 7.17 4.11
CA GLY A 138 26.92 7.31 4.52
C GLY A 138 26.02 6.19 4.00
N ILE A 139 24.97 5.92 4.75
CA ILE A 139 23.88 5.03 4.34
C ILE A 139 22.94 5.82 3.42
N ALA A 140 22.54 5.21 2.32
CA ALA A 140 21.58 5.80 1.38
C ALA A 140 20.18 5.83 1.99
N TRP A 141 19.32 6.72 1.50
CA TRP A 141 17.91 6.72 1.90
C TRP A 141 17.16 5.48 1.36
N HIS A 142 17.34 5.19 0.07
CA HIS A 142 16.61 4.14 -0.65
C HIS A 142 17.58 3.23 -1.42
N LYS A 143 17.26 1.93 -1.56
CA LYS A 143 18.09 0.93 -2.24
C LYS A 143 18.42 1.28 -3.69
N GLU A 144 17.48 1.90 -4.40
CA GLU A 144 17.68 2.35 -5.79
C GLU A 144 18.33 3.73 -5.92
N GLN A 145 18.32 4.54 -4.85
CA GLN A 145 18.85 5.91 -4.85
C GLN A 145 20.12 6.02 -4.00
N LEU A 146 21.10 5.16 -4.28
CA LEU A 146 22.32 4.98 -3.48
C LEU A 146 23.12 6.27 -3.22
N GLY A 147 22.96 7.28 -4.08
CA GLY A 147 23.64 8.56 -3.99
C GLY A 147 22.95 9.60 -3.10
N TYR A 148 21.67 9.45 -2.76
CA TYR A 148 20.99 10.36 -1.84
C TYR A 148 21.25 9.90 -0.41
N LYS A 149 21.96 10.73 0.36
CA LYS A 149 22.31 10.46 1.76
C LYS A 149 21.57 11.44 2.65
N ASN A 150 20.77 10.95 3.57
CA ASN A 150 20.00 11.79 4.48
C ASN A 150 20.26 11.42 5.95
N THR A 151 20.00 12.39 6.83
CA THR A 151 20.10 12.25 8.27
C THR A 151 19.21 11.12 8.83
N PRO A 152 17.95 10.94 8.37
CA PRO A 152 17.08 9.85 8.80
C PRO A 152 17.63 8.43 8.55
N ALA A 153 18.48 8.22 7.55
CA ALA A 153 19.12 6.91 7.30
C ALA A 153 20.51 6.78 7.94
N ASN A 154 21.00 7.80 8.65
CA ASN A 154 22.38 7.77 9.18
C ASN A 154 22.41 7.94 10.70
N ALA A 155 21.69 8.92 11.24
CA ALA A 155 21.68 9.13 12.68
C ALA A 155 20.96 8.01 13.45
N PRO A 156 19.80 7.47 13.01
CA PRO A 156 19.19 6.30 13.65
C PRO A 156 20.06 5.04 13.55
N ALA A 157 20.76 4.81 12.43
CA ALA A 157 21.77 3.75 12.32
C ALA A 157 22.88 3.86 13.38
N VAL A 158 23.36 5.06 13.71
CA VAL A 158 24.33 5.26 14.82
C VAL A 158 23.71 4.85 16.16
N ILE A 159 22.46 5.27 16.40
CA ILE A 159 21.72 4.93 17.63
C ILE A 159 21.58 3.41 17.74
N LEU A 160 21.15 2.75 16.67
CA LEU A 160 20.95 1.31 16.62
C LEU A 160 22.26 0.56 16.87
N ALA A 161 23.31 0.88 16.12
CA ALA A 161 24.61 0.24 16.25
C ALA A 161 25.23 0.40 17.65
N ALA A 162 25.14 1.60 18.25
CA ALA A 162 25.61 1.83 19.61
C ALA A 162 24.78 1.04 20.66
N ARG A 163 23.46 0.96 20.48
CA ARG A 163 22.59 0.18 21.37
C ARG A 163 22.81 -1.33 21.22
N LEU A 164 22.99 -1.84 20.01
CA LEU A 164 23.34 -3.24 19.74
C LEU A 164 24.68 -3.60 20.39
N HIS A 165 25.69 -2.73 20.27
CA HIS A 165 26.96 -2.90 20.97
C HIS A 165 26.78 -2.98 22.48
N ARG A 166 25.99 -2.08 23.08
CA ARG A 166 25.70 -2.09 24.51
C ARG A 166 24.95 -3.36 24.94
N ALA A 167 23.96 -3.80 24.17
CA ALA A 167 23.11 -4.94 24.50
C ALA A 167 23.83 -6.28 24.33
N PHE A 168 24.68 -6.42 23.30
CA PHE A 168 25.24 -7.72 22.89
C PHE A 168 26.77 -7.78 22.90
N GLY A 169 27.46 -6.66 23.10
CA GLY A 169 28.91 -6.60 23.27
C GLY A 169 29.73 -6.78 21.99
N ASN A 170 29.12 -6.74 20.80
CA ASN A 170 29.83 -6.89 19.52
C ASN A 170 30.63 -5.62 19.17
N PRO A 171 31.98 -5.65 19.12
CA PRO A 171 32.78 -4.47 18.84
C PRO A 171 32.60 -3.91 17.42
N ALA A 172 32.15 -4.72 16.46
CA ALA A 172 31.92 -4.27 15.08
C ALA A 172 30.78 -3.25 15.01
N ASP A 173 29.75 -3.40 15.84
CA ASP A 173 28.63 -2.45 15.87
C ASP A 173 29.08 -1.08 16.39
N LEU A 174 29.98 -1.03 17.39
CA LEU A 174 30.59 0.24 17.82
C LEU A 174 31.42 0.89 16.70
N GLN A 175 32.14 0.10 15.91
CA GLN A 175 32.90 0.62 14.77
C GLN A 175 31.97 1.23 13.71
N TRP A 176 30.84 0.58 13.43
CA TRP A 176 29.80 1.15 12.57
C TRP A 176 29.24 2.45 13.12
N ALA A 177 28.88 2.50 14.40
CA ALA A 177 28.35 3.71 15.05
C ALA A 177 29.34 4.89 14.91
N LEU A 178 30.62 4.66 15.20
CA LEU A 178 31.68 5.68 15.08
C LEU A 178 31.88 6.14 13.63
N LYS A 179 31.90 5.19 12.69
CA LYS A 179 32.08 5.46 11.24
C LYS A 179 30.95 6.30 10.68
N ILE A 180 29.70 5.93 10.96
CA ILE A 180 28.51 6.63 10.46
C ILE A 180 28.41 8.02 11.11
N TYR A 181 28.62 8.12 12.42
CA TYR A 181 28.58 9.41 13.12
C TYR A 181 29.62 10.39 12.60
N ALA A 182 30.85 9.92 12.36
CA ALA A 182 31.90 10.76 11.79
C ALA A 182 31.52 11.30 10.41
N TRP A 183 30.92 10.47 9.55
CA TRP A 183 30.42 10.92 8.25
C TRP A 183 29.29 11.93 8.41
N GLN A 184 28.26 11.60 9.20
CA GLN A 184 27.09 12.46 9.45
C GLN A 184 27.50 13.85 9.97
N LYS A 185 28.37 13.89 10.98
CA LYS A 185 28.88 15.13 11.59
C LYS A 185 29.65 16.00 10.58
N ASN A 186 30.40 15.39 9.68
CA ASN A 186 31.20 16.13 8.69
C ASN A 186 30.38 16.58 7.48
N ALA A 187 29.38 15.79 7.06
CA ALA A 187 28.63 16.02 5.84
C ALA A 187 27.37 16.87 6.05
N LEU A 188 26.61 16.59 7.12
CA LEU A 188 25.23 17.09 7.28
C LEU A 188 25.01 17.95 8.54
N VAL A 189 26.06 18.23 9.32
CA VAL A 189 25.97 19.13 10.48
C VAL A 189 26.69 20.44 10.19
N ASP A 190 26.00 21.56 10.38
CA ASP A 190 26.58 22.88 10.23
C ASP A 190 27.71 23.08 11.26
N PRO A 191 28.98 23.24 10.83
CA PRO A 191 30.10 23.40 11.73
C PRO A 191 30.10 24.75 12.44
N ALA A 192 29.27 25.73 12.06
CA ALA A 192 29.13 27.01 12.76
C ALA A 192 28.09 26.93 13.89
N THR A 193 26.91 26.36 13.63
CA THR A 193 25.79 26.37 14.58
C THR A 193 25.58 25.05 15.31
N GLY A 194 25.89 23.92 14.67
CA GLY A 194 25.49 22.58 15.11
C GLY A 194 24.10 22.15 14.63
N PHE A 195 23.46 22.94 13.76
CA PHE A 195 22.21 22.59 13.11
C PHE A 195 22.40 21.44 12.11
N VAL A 196 21.43 20.53 12.02
CA VAL A 196 21.52 19.33 11.18
C VAL A 196 20.65 19.51 9.92
N TRP A 197 21.24 19.34 8.75
CA TRP A 197 20.52 19.38 7.47
C TRP A 197 19.89 18.03 7.15
N ASP A 198 18.82 18.04 6.35
CA ASP A 198 18.07 16.81 6.04
C ASP A 198 18.90 15.83 5.21
N GLY A 199 19.44 16.25 4.08
CA GLY A 199 20.23 15.36 3.24
C GLY A 199 20.99 16.06 2.12
N MET A 200 21.70 15.25 1.34
CA MET A 200 22.51 15.70 0.23
C MET A 200 22.38 14.81 -1.00
N ASN A 201 22.49 15.43 -2.17
CA ASN A 201 22.48 14.78 -3.48
C ASN A 201 21.13 14.11 -3.84
N ARG A 202 20.01 14.64 -3.32
CA ARG A 202 18.66 14.15 -3.61
C ARG A 202 18.29 14.25 -5.09
N THR A 203 18.75 15.28 -5.78
CA THR A 203 18.52 15.53 -7.21
C THR A 203 19.69 15.07 -8.10
N GLY A 204 20.71 14.44 -7.53
CA GLY A 204 21.91 14.01 -8.25
C GLY A 204 22.95 15.11 -8.51
N ASP A 205 22.82 16.28 -7.88
CA ASP A 205 23.69 17.45 -8.07
C ASP A 205 24.80 17.61 -7.01
N GLY A 206 24.85 16.72 -6.02
CA GLY A 206 25.77 16.77 -4.89
C GLY A 206 25.46 17.87 -3.85
N ALA A 207 24.38 18.64 -4.00
CA ALA A 207 24.04 19.73 -3.11
C ALA A 207 23.39 19.25 -1.80
N ILE A 208 23.51 20.05 -0.75
CA ILE A 208 22.82 19.83 0.53
C ILE A 208 21.52 20.63 0.53
N ASP A 209 20.41 20.00 0.91
CA ASP A 209 19.09 20.62 1.03
C ASP A 209 19.01 21.50 2.30
N LYS A 210 19.71 22.64 2.34
CA LYS A 210 19.82 23.48 3.55
C LYS A 210 18.52 24.16 3.99
N ASP A 211 17.57 24.31 3.08
CA ASP A 211 16.25 24.89 3.36
C ASP A 211 15.25 23.84 3.88
N TRP A 212 15.59 22.54 3.81
CA TRP A 212 14.80 21.44 4.36
C TRP A 212 15.18 21.25 5.82
N LYS A 213 14.40 21.89 6.70
CA LYS A 213 14.67 21.99 8.12
C LYS A 213 13.57 21.32 8.90
N PHE A 214 13.89 20.18 9.51
CA PHE A 214 12.92 19.36 10.22
C PHE A 214 13.42 19.02 11.63
N THR A 215 12.48 18.92 12.57
CA THR A 215 12.80 18.69 13.98
C THR A 215 13.42 17.31 14.22
N TYR A 216 12.95 16.27 13.52
CA TYR A 216 13.44 14.89 13.68
C TYR A 216 14.94 14.73 13.40
N CYS A 217 15.49 15.39 12.37
CA CYS A 217 16.92 15.39 12.04
C CYS A 217 17.77 15.85 13.23
N GLN A 218 17.30 16.87 13.95
CA GLN A 218 17.97 17.37 15.15
C GLN A 218 17.88 16.31 16.27
N GLY A 219 16.70 15.73 16.45
CA GLY A 219 16.42 14.68 17.43
C GLY A 219 17.34 13.48 17.29
N VAL A 220 17.40 12.88 16.11
CA VAL A 220 18.20 11.67 15.89
C VAL A 220 19.69 11.94 16.02
N PHE A 221 20.20 13.11 15.61
CA PHE A 221 21.60 13.43 15.82
C PHE A 221 21.94 13.65 17.30
N ILE A 222 21.04 14.31 18.06
CA ILE A 222 21.12 14.41 19.52
C ILE A 222 21.16 13.01 20.15
N GLY A 223 20.28 12.10 19.72
CA GLY A 223 20.23 10.72 20.18
C GLY A 223 21.49 9.93 19.87
N ALA A 224 21.99 10.03 18.63
CA ALA A 224 23.22 9.37 18.18
C ALA A 224 24.43 9.79 19.03
N ALA A 225 24.56 11.09 19.29
CA ALA A 225 25.61 11.63 20.14
C ALA A 225 25.49 11.13 21.60
N VAL A 226 24.27 11.06 22.14
CA VAL A 226 24.01 10.54 23.49
C VAL A 226 24.37 9.06 23.61
N GLU A 227 24.01 8.23 22.62
CA GLU A 227 24.37 6.80 22.67
C GLU A 227 25.89 6.60 22.54
N LEU A 228 26.58 7.39 21.70
CA LEU A 228 28.04 7.36 21.62
C LEU A 228 28.71 7.82 22.92
N PHE A 229 28.17 8.85 23.59
CA PHE A 229 28.63 9.25 24.92
C PHE A 229 28.48 8.10 25.92
N ARG A 230 27.33 7.39 25.93
CA ARG A 230 27.08 6.26 26.84
C ARG A 230 28.06 5.11 26.65
N VAL A 231 28.43 4.79 25.42
CA VAL A 231 29.33 3.64 25.13
C VAL A 231 30.81 3.99 25.19
N THR A 232 31.19 5.26 24.97
CA THR A 232 32.62 5.69 24.94
C THR A 232 33.07 6.49 26.17
N GLY A 233 32.15 7.19 26.83
CA GLY A 233 32.45 8.17 27.88
C GLY A 233 33.03 9.49 27.37
N ASP A 234 33.13 9.72 26.06
CA ASP A 234 33.70 10.95 25.50
C ASP A 234 32.70 12.11 25.56
N SER A 235 33.01 13.10 26.40
CA SER A 235 32.17 14.29 26.60
C SER A 235 31.99 15.13 25.33
N ALA A 236 32.84 14.98 24.30
CA ALA A 236 32.68 15.71 23.04
C ALA A 236 31.31 15.44 22.39
N TYR A 237 30.82 14.20 22.45
CA TYR A 237 29.49 13.86 21.93
C TYR A 237 28.37 14.54 22.74
N LEU A 238 28.54 14.68 24.05
CA LEU A 238 27.58 15.39 24.89
C LEU A 238 27.51 16.88 24.54
N GLU A 239 28.66 17.49 24.21
CA GLU A 239 28.72 18.87 23.76
C GLU A 239 28.10 19.05 22.36
N ASP A 240 28.30 18.11 21.44
CA ASP A 240 27.60 18.10 20.14
C ASP A 240 26.07 18.04 20.35
N SER A 241 25.60 17.16 21.22
CA SER A 241 24.18 17.02 21.58
C SER A 241 23.58 18.33 22.11
N LYS A 242 24.25 18.99 23.08
CA LYS A 242 23.80 20.29 23.61
C LYS A 242 23.77 21.37 22.54
N ARG A 243 24.81 21.41 21.70
CA ARG A 243 24.95 22.41 20.66
C ARG A 243 23.83 22.29 19.62
N THR A 244 23.54 21.08 19.16
CA THR A 244 22.42 20.83 18.24
C THR A 244 21.07 21.16 18.88
N PHE A 245 20.86 20.84 20.15
CA PHE A 245 19.64 21.23 20.87
C PHE A 245 19.44 22.75 20.92
N GLN A 246 20.50 23.52 21.19
CA GLN A 246 20.42 24.98 21.19
C GLN A 246 20.18 25.54 19.78
N ALA A 247 20.86 25.01 18.76
CA ALA A 247 20.64 25.41 17.37
C ALA A 247 19.18 25.17 16.94
N MET A 248 18.63 24.00 17.24
CA MET A 248 17.24 23.65 16.99
C MET A 248 16.27 24.62 17.67
N ARG A 249 16.49 24.93 18.95
CA ARG A 249 15.62 25.86 19.70
C ARG A 249 15.61 27.26 19.10
N VAL A 250 16.74 27.72 18.57
CA VAL A 250 16.83 29.05 17.94
C VAL A 250 16.17 29.05 16.56
N GLU A 251 16.37 28.00 15.77
CA GLU A 251 15.97 27.98 14.36
C GLU A 251 14.53 27.48 14.13
N LEU A 252 14.03 26.55 14.95
CA LEU A 252 12.75 25.85 14.71
C LEU A 252 11.65 26.18 15.73
N ALA A 253 11.99 26.45 16.99
CA ALA A 253 10.99 26.74 18.00
C ALA A 253 10.52 28.20 17.92
N ASP A 254 9.26 28.45 18.30
CA ASP A 254 8.74 29.81 18.36
C ASP A 254 9.57 30.70 19.29
N SER A 255 9.89 31.91 18.82
CA SER A 255 10.78 32.84 19.53
C SER A 255 10.24 33.41 20.84
N ALA A 256 8.93 33.39 21.06
CA ALA A 256 8.30 33.94 22.26
C ALA A 256 8.16 32.88 23.36
N GLU A 257 7.67 31.69 23.01
CA GLU A 257 7.29 30.67 23.98
C GLU A 257 8.15 29.39 23.91
N GLY A 258 8.96 29.24 22.86
CA GLY A 258 9.79 28.06 22.63
C GLY A 258 8.98 26.82 22.27
N ILE A 259 7.78 26.98 21.71
CA ILE A 259 6.91 25.86 21.31
C ILE A 259 7.32 25.36 19.94
N LEU A 260 7.33 24.03 19.77
CA LEU A 260 7.67 23.38 18.51
C LEU A 260 6.65 23.73 17.41
N PRO A 261 7.10 23.79 16.14
CA PRO A 261 6.26 24.24 15.04
C PRO A 261 5.15 23.24 14.71
N ASP A 262 4.15 23.71 13.96
CA ASP A 262 3.27 22.85 13.18
C ASP A 262 4.01 22.48 11.89
N GLU A 263 4.48 21.25 11.81
CA GLU A 263 5.23 20.74 10.64
C GLU A 263 4.29 20.15 9.58
N GLY A 264 2.97 20.14 9.82
CA GLY A 264 1.97 19.61 8.92
C GLY A 264 1.61 18.14 9.17
N GLY A 265 0.73 17.61 8.30
CA GLY A 265 0.26 16.22 8.34
C GLY A 265 1.21 15.24 7.64
N GLY A 266 0.75 14.01 7.47
CA GLY A 266 1.54 12.89 6.97
C GLY A 266 2.70 12.59 7.92
N ASP A 267 3.86 12.32 7.34
CA ASP A 267 5.11 12.02 8.05
C ASP A 267 5.54 13.13 9.00
N ALA A 268 5.32 14.39 8.60
CA ALA A 268 5.72 15.55 9.38
C ALA A 268 5.03 15.62 10.75
N GLY A 269 3.87 14.97 10.89
CA GLY A 269 3.17 14.80 12.16
C GLY A 269 4.00 14.08 13.23
N LEU A 270 4.95 13.21 12.85
CA LEU A 270 5.84 12.46 13.75
C LEU A 270 7.09 13.22 14.18
N PHE A 271 7.53 14.21 13.39
CA PHE A 271 8.91 14.69 13.46
C PHE A 271 9.27 15.25 14.83
N LYS A 272 8.40 16.09 15.39
CA LYS A 272 8.60 16.65 16.72
C LYS A 272 8.48 15.61 17.85
N GLY A 273 7.68 14.56 17.69
CA GLY A 273 7.65 13.44 18.63
C GLY A 273 9.02 12.74 18.72
N ILE A 274 9.63 12.48 17.56
CA ILE A 274 10.97 11.88 17.45
C ILE A 274 12.01 12.79 18.11
N LEU A 275 11.96 14.10 17.86
CA LEU A 275 12.81 15.07 18.55
C LEU A 275 12.68 14.97 20.07
N ILE A 276 11.46 14.96 20.59
CA ILE A 276 11.19 14.92 22.03
C ILE A 276 11.74 13.65 22.67
N ARG A 277 11.62 12.49 22.02
CA ARG A 277 12.17 11.22 22.52
C ARG A 277 13.67 11.34 22.77
N TYR A 278 14.43 11.81 21.79
CA TYR A 278 15.89 11.87 21.90
C TYR A 278 16.40 13.06 22.71
N ALA A 279 15.69 14.19 22.71
CA ALA A 279 15.97 15.29 23.63
C ALA A 279 15.81 14.83 25.10
N THR A 280 14.81 13.99 25.38
CA THR A 280 14.61 13.40 26.72
C THR A 280 15.78 12.51 27.14
N GLU A 281 16.27 11.68 26.22
CA GLU A 281 17.46 10.85 26.46
C GLU A 281 18.72 11.69 26.74
N ALA A 282 18.85 12.85 26.08
CA ALA A 282 19.92 13.81 26.33
C ALA A 282 19.79 14.51 27.70
N ILE A 283 18.59 14.96 28.06
CA ILE A 283 18.27 15.60 29.35
C ILE A 283 18.67 14.70 30.53
N LYS A 284 18.50 13.37 30.41
CA LYS A 284 18.88 12.39 31.45
C LYS A 284 20.39 12.33 31.72
N VAL A 285 21.22 12.74 30.77
CA VAL A 285 22.69 12.65 30.87
C VAL A 285 23.38 14.02 30.92
N TRP A 286 22.66 15.11 30.66
CA TRP A 286 23.20 16.47 30.80
C TRP A 286 23.33 16.88 32.27
N PRO A 287 24.49 17.40 32.70
CA PRO A 287 24.68 17.91 34.06
C PRO A 287 23.75 19.08 34.44
N GLU A 288 23.38 19.93 33.47
CA GLU A 288 22.58 21.15 33.68
C GLU A 288 21.27 21.09 32.86
N SER A 289 20.46 20.06 33.11
CA SER A 289 19.32 19.75 32.25
C SER A 289 18.01 20.46 32.61
N ALA A 290 17.97 21.23 33.71
CA ALA A 290 16.74 21.84 34.24
C ALA A 290 16.04 22.76 33.23
N GLU A 291 16.78 23.57 32.46
CA GLU A 291 16.19 24.45 31.45
C GLU A 291 15.53 23.64 30.31
N ALA A 292 16.22 22.59 29.85
CA ALA A 292 15.75 21.72 28.78
C ALA A 292 14.56 20.85 29.23
N ALA A 293 14.59 20.33 30.45
CA ALA A 293 13.46 19.66 31.07
C ALA A 293 12.25 20.60 31.17
N GLY A 294 12.46 21.83 31.64
CA GLY A 294 11.43 22.86 31.69
C GLY A 294 10.87 23.22 30.31
N TRP A 295 11.70 23.24 29.27
CA TRP A 295 11.27 23.45 27.88
C TRP A 295 10.34 22.33 27.38
N LEU A 296 10.69 21.07 27.67
CA LEU A 296 9.85 19.93 27.31
C LEU A 296 8.52 19.96 28.07
N THR A 297 8.54 20.20 29.38
CA THR A 297 7.32 20.33 30.19
C THR A 297 6.44 21.49 29.71
N ARG A 298 7.02 22.60 29.23
CA ARG A 298 6.24 23.69 28.61
C ARG A 298 5.52 23.23 27.34
N ASN A 299 6.20 22.52 26.45
CA ASN A 299 5.56 21.94 25.25
C ASN A 299 4.45 20.95 25.63
N ALA A 300 4.68 20.09 26.63
CA ALA A 300 3.67 19.15 27.11
C ALA A 300 2.45 19.85 27.71
N ASN A 301 2.65 20.98 28.41
CA ASN A 301 1.56 21.79 28.94
C ASN A 301 0.75 22.44 27.82
N VAL A 302 1.40 23.00 26.81
CA VAL A 302 0.71 23.60 25.66
C VAL A 302 -0.10 22.55 24.91
N LEU A 303 0.48 21.38 24.62
CA LEU A 303 -0.24 20.27 24.01
C LEU A 303 -1.48 19.87 24.83
N TRP A 304 -1.32 19.72 26.16
CA TRP A 304 -2.41 19.24 27.00
C TRP A 304 -3.53 20.26 27.19
N GLU A 305 -3.18 21.52 27.45
CA GLU A 305 -4.15 22.57 27.79
C GLU A 305 -4.78 23.20 26.54
N GLN A 306 -4.10 23.16 25.39
CA GLN A 306 -4.54 23.84 24.17
C GLN A 306 -4.78 22.86 23.01
N GLY A 307 -3.83 21.97 22.74
CA GLY A 307 -3.83 21.08 21.57
C GLY A 307 -4.72 19.82 21.67
N LYS A 308 -5.15 19.45 22.89
CA LYS A 308 -5.97 18.27 23.16
C LYS A 308 -7.41 18.47 22.71
N THR A 309 -8.05 17.51 22.04
CA THR A 309 -9.48 17.61 21.71
C THR A 309 -10.40 17.66 22.94
N ALA A 310 -11.61 18.22 22.78
CA ALA A 310 -12.60 18.31 23.84
C ALA A 310 -13.07 16.94 24.37
N ASP A 311 -13.20 15.96 23.47
CA ASP A 311 -13.81 14.65 23.76
C ASP A 311 -12.80 13.55 24.16
N GLY A 312 -11.49 13.84 24.16
CA GLY A 312 -10.47 12.84 24.49
C GLY A 312 -9.03 13.37 24.48
N ALA A 313 -8.05 12.49 24.69
CA ALA A 313 -6.63 12.82 24.54
C ALA A 313 -6.16 12.56 23.10
N LEU A 314 -6.81 13.23 22.14
CA LEU A 314 -6.41 13.19 20.73
C LEU A 314 -5.68 14.49 20.35
N PHE A 315 -4.65 14.36 19.51
CA PHE A 315 -3.70 15.44 19.20
C PHE A 315 -3.45 15.60 17.70
N GLY A 316 -3.75 16.80 17.19
CA GLY A 316 -3.44 17.20 15.81
C GLY A 316 -1.99 17.68 15.63
N THR A 317 -1.72 18.29 14.47
CA THR A 317 -0.36 18.70 14.08
C THR A 317 0.09 19.99 14.77
N ASP A 318 -0.79 20.96 15.07
CA ASP A 318 -0.45 22.15 15.85
C ASP A 318 -0.79 21.97 17.34
N TRP A 319 0.23 21.95 18.20
CA TRP A 319 0.08 21.78 19.65
C TRP A 319 -0.55 23.00 20.34
N LYS A 320 -0.63 24.15 19.67
CA LYS A 320 -1.25 25.39 20.19
C LYS A 320 -2.72 25.53 19.82
N SER A 321 -3.22 24.71 18.89
CA SER A 321 -4.58 24.85 18.38
C SER A 321 -5.47 23.70 18.81
N HIS A 322 -6.67 24.02 19.29
CA HIS A 322 -7.65 23.02 19.67
C HIS A 322 -8.23 22.38 18.41
N SER A 323 -7.95 21.10 18.18
CA SER A 323 -8.60 20.36 17.10
C SER A 323 -10.06 20.12 17.45
N THR A 324 -10.98 20.32 16.50
CA THR A 324 -12.39 19.96 16.69
C THR A 324 -12.54 18.44 16.73
N SER A 325 -13.52 17.91 17.47
CA SER A 325 -13.73 16.45 17.55
C SER A 325 -14.17 15.80 16.23
N ASP A 326 -14.63 16.60 15.26
CA ASP A 326 -14.95 16.15 13.90
C ASP A 326 -13.74 16.13 12.94
N ALA A 327 -12.55 16.57 13.38
CA ALA A 327 -11.35 16.60 12.54
C ALA A 327 -10.69 15.23 12.47
N ILE A 328 -10.20 14.86 11.27
CA ILE A 328 -9.37 13.67 11.07
C ILE A 328 -8.04 13.89 11.79
N ILE A 329 -7.69 12.98 12.67
CA ILE A 329 -6.41 12.98 13.38
C ILE A 329 -5.59 11.80 12.89
N GLN A 330 -4.40 12.09 12.38
CA GLN A 330 -3.50 11.08 11.86
C GLN A 330 -2.73 10.42 13.00
N LEU A 331 -2.43 9.14 12.83
CA LEU A 331 -1.65 8.36 13.78
C LEU A 331 -0.29 9.01 14.02
N SER A 332 0.32 9.60 12.99
CA SER A 332 1.59 10.32 13.12
C SER A 332 1.54 11.46 14.15
N SER A 333 0.55 12.34 14.06
CA SER A 333 0.38 13.44 15.00
C SER A 333 -0.04 12.97 16.39
N GLN A 334 -0.89 11.93 16.46
CA GLN A 334 -1.27 11.31 17.72
C GLN A 334 -0.06 10.72 18.45
N LEU A 335 0.77 9.94 17.74
CA LEU A 335 1.98 9.32 18.29
C LEU A 335 2.95 10.40 18.80
N SER A 336 3.12 11.51 18.09
CA SER A 336 3.91 12.65 18.59
C SER A 336 3.41 13.18 19.93
N GLY A 337 2.09 13.32 20.10
CA GLY A 337 1.50 13.73 21.36
C GLY A 337 1.70 12.70 22.49
N VAL A 338 1.51 11.41 22.18
CA VAL A 338 1.73 10.31 23.12
C VAL A 338 3.21 10.29 23.57
N MET A 339 4.16 10.39 22.64
CA MET A 339 5.59 10.43 22.94
C MET A 339 5.95 11.59 23.88
N LEU A 340 5.41 12.78 23.65
CA LEU A 340 5.65 13.94 24.50
C LEU A 340 5.17 13.72 25.94
N LEU A 341 3.98 13.16 26.10
CA LEU A 341 3.40 12.91 27.42
C LEU A 341 4.10 11.77 28.16
N GLU A 342 4.50 10.70 27.46
CA GLU A 342 5.35 9.64 28.02
C GLU A 342 6.70 10.20 28.47
N CYS A 343 7.35 11.05 27.66
CA CYS A 343 8.60 11.70 28.02
C CYS A 343 8.44 12.65 29.23
N ALA A 344 7.35 13.42 29.29
CA ALA A 344 7.05 14.28 30.42
C ALA A 344 6.85 13.47 31.71
N ALA A 345 6.19 12.31 31.64
CA ALA A 345 6.02 11.39 32.77
C ALA A 345 7.37 10.81 33.25
N VAL A 346 8.26 10.47 32.33
CA VAL A 346 9.63 10.01 32.68
C VAL A 346 10.42 11.09 33.41
N LEU A 347 10.34 12.35 32.97
CA LEU A 347 11.02 13.46 33.64
C LEU A 347 10.40 13.80 35.01
N GLU A 348 9.07 13.73 35.13
CA GLU A 348 8.35 13.88 36.41
C GLU A 348 8.84 12.85 37.44
N GLN A 349 8.88 11.57 37.06
CA GLN A 349 9.35 10.50 37.94
C GLN A 349 10.83 10.65 38.31
N SER A 350 11.67 11.10 37.37
CA SER A 350 13.09 11.34 37.64
C SER A 350 13.29 12.47 38.65
N ALA A 351 12.48 13.53 38.57
CA ALA A 351 12.50 14.62 39.54
C ALA A 351 11.97 14.19 40.92
N GLU A 352 10.90 13.38 40.96
CA GLU A 352 10.35 12.81 42.19
C GLU A 352 11.30 11.82 42.87
N GLN A 353 12.07 11.03 42.12
CA GLN A 353 13.09 10.16 42.69
C GLN A 353 14.28 10.97 43.25
N ALA A 354 14.64 12.08 42.60
CA ALA A 354 15.68 12.98 43.09
C ALA A 354 15.23 13.77 44.34
N SER A 355 13.93 14.06 44.50
CA SER A 355 13.38 14.73 45.69
C SER A 355 12.96 13.76 46.81
N GLY A 356 12.49 12.55 46.45
CA GLY A 356 12.04 11.50 47.37
C GLY A 356 13.19 10.74 48.05
N SER A 357 14.42 10.86 47.55
CA SER A 357 15.61 10.46 48.32
C SER A 357 15.86 11.32 49.56
N ASP A 358 15.12 12.43 49.75
CA ASP A 358 15.21 13.31 50.92
C ASP A 358 14.04 13.16 51.93
N GLU A 359 12.93 12.49 51.62
CA GLU A 359 11.73 12.46 52.48
C GLU A 359 11.08 11.07 52.60
N GLY A 360 11.59 10.22 53.49
CA GLY A 360 10.91 9.00 53.91
C GLY A 360 10.34 9.12 55.33
N ASP A 361 9.04 9.42 55.49
CA ASP A 361 8.22 8.87 56.58
C ASP A 361 6.69 9.12 56.43
N SER A 362 5.90 8.12 56.86
CA SER A 362 4.49 8.14 57.31
C SER A 362 3.29 7.94 56.33
N ARG A 363 2.69 6.72 56.41
CA ARG A 363 1.28 6.32 56.74
C ARG A 363 0.07 7.12 56.16
N ALA A 364 -1.14 6.61 55.91
CA ALA A 364 -1.83 5.30 55.88
C ALA A 364 -3.34 5.52 55.50
N ASN A 365 -4.00 4.48 54.96
CA ASN A 365 -5.43 4.05 55.07
C ASN A 365 -6.64 4.92 54.60
N GLY A 366 -7.58 4.27 53.89
CA GLY A 366 -9.02 4.64 53.84
C GLY A 366 -9.87 3.88 52.79
N GLN A 367 -10.91 3.17 53.23
CA GLN A 367 -11.81 2.26 52.48
C GLN A 367 -13.12 2.90 51.95
N GLY A 368 -13.80 2.18 51.04
CA GLY A 368 -15.28 2.15 50.84
C GLY A 368 -15.77 2.85 49.55
N GLY A 369 -16.77 2.42 48.78
CA GLY A 369 -17.82 1.40 48.86
C GLY A 369 -18.70 1.51 47.59
N ALA A 370 -19.59 0.54 47.36
CA ALA A 370 -20.14 0.17 46.05
C ALA A 370 -21.52 0.75 45.63
N ALA A 371 -21.84 0.56 44.34
CA ALA A 371 -23.09 0.01 43.75
C ALA A 371 -24.14 0.93 43.04
N ASN A 372 -24.34 0.59 41.75
CA ASN A 372 -25.59 0.33 40.97
C ASN A 372 -26.60 1.45 40.59
N SER A 373 -26.95 1.51 39.29
CA SER A 373 -28.28 1.08 38.75
C SER A 373 -28.40 1.26 37.22
N ARG A 374 -29.15 0.33 36.59
CA ARG A 374 -29.54 0.27 35.16
C ARG A 374 -30.90 0.92 34.93
N HIS A 375 -31.20 1.40 33.72
CA HIS A 375 -32.54 1.47 33.10
C HIS A 375 -32.45 1.24 31.57
N GLN A 376 -33.54 0.73 30.99
CA GLN A 376 -33.70 0.10 29.68
C GLN A 376 -34.75 0.86 28.83
N VAL A 377 -34.90 0.47 27.54
CA VAL A 377 -36.11 0.52 26.65
C VAL A 377 -36.14 1.70 25.61
N ASP A 378 -36.49 1.64 24.31
CA ASP A 378 -36.95 0.65 23.27
C ASP A 378 -36.70 1.24 21.85
N ALA A 379 -36.81 0.43 20.79
CA ALA A 379 -36.80 0.81 19.35
C ALA A 379 -38.11 0.39 18.63
N PRO A 380 -38.42 0.96 17.44
CA PRO A 380 -39.10 0.15 16.41
C PRO A 380 -38.75 0.46 14.94
N GLY A 381 -39.01 -0.51 14.03
CA GLY A 381 -39.58 -0.24 12.71
C GLY A 381 -39.00 -0.99 11.49
N ASP A 382 -39.71 -2.01 11.01
CA ASP A 382 -39.48 -2.85 9.81
C ASP A 382 -40.26 -2.33 8.58
N GLY A 383 -39.84 -2.67 7.36
CA GLY A 383 -40.53 -2.33 6.10
C GLY A 383 -40.31 -3.32 4.94
N ASP A 384 -41.42 -3.82 4.37
CA ASP A 384 -41.58 -4.83 3.30
C ASP A 384 -41.15 -4.39 1.88
N HIS A 385 -40.67 -5.34 1.05
CA HIS A 385 -40.48 -5.21 -0.41
C HIS A 385 -41.34 -6.20 -1.22
N VAL A 386 -41.89 -5.73 -2.34
CA VAL A 386 -42.79 -6.45 -3.27
C VAL A 386 -42.07 -6.80 -4.58
N GLN A 387 -42.10 -8.08 -5.00
CA GLN A 387 -41.60 -8.58 -6.29
C GLN A 387 -42.61 -8.40 -7.45
N ARG A 388 -42.12 -8.04 -8.65
CA ARG A 388 -42.84 -8.18 -9.94
C ARG A 388 -42.01 -9.00 -10.93
N GLY A 389 -42.67 -9.89 -11.67
CA GLY A 389 -42.07 -10.94 -12.50
C GLY A 389 -41.60 -10.55 -13.91
N ARG A 390 -40.64 -11.32 -14.43
CA ARG A 390 -39.93 -11.14 -15.71
C ARG A 390 -40.70 -11.63 -16.93
N ASN A 391 -40.57 -10.87 -18.02
CA ASN A 391 -41.10 -11.19 -19.35
C ASN A 391 -39.99 -11.88 -20.18
N SER A 392 -40.25 -13.07 -20.70
CA SER A 392 -39.25 -14.03 -21.22
C SER A 392 -38.86 -13.85 -22.71
N ALA A 393 -38.81 -12.62 -23.22
CA ALA A 393 -38.49 -12.38 -24.64
C ALA A 393 -37.60 -11.15 -24.92
N ALA A 394 -36.75 -10.72 -23.99
CA ALA A 394 -35.74 -9.70 -24.28
C ALA A 394 -34.57 -10.32 -25.07
N ASN A 395 -34.27 -9.78 -26.26
CA ASN A 395 -33.15 -10.17 -27.13
C ASN A 395 -31.81 -9.82 -26.45
N TRP A 396 -30.77 -10.65 -26.60
CA TRP A 396 -29.44 -10.40 -26.04
C TRP A 396 -28.84 -9.06 -26.48
N ASP A 397 -29.16 -8.56 -27.68
CA ASP A 397 -28.78 -7.19 -28.08
C ASP A 397 -29.33 -6.10 -27.14
N GLU A 398 -30.59 -6.25 -26.68
CA GLU A 398 -31.22 -5.30 -25.76
C GLU A 398 -30.64 -5.41 -24.34
N ARG A 399 -30.29 -6.63 -23.93
CA ARG A 399 -29.67 -6.92 -22.64
C ARG A 399 -28.28 -6.31 -22.53
N ALA A 400 -27.48 -6.46 -23.60
CA ALA A 400 -26.18 -5.83 -23.71
C ALA A 400 -26.29 -4.30 -23.72
N ASP A 401 -27.22 -3.73 -24.52
CA ASP A 401 -27.49 -2.27 -24.50
C ASP A 401 -27.88 -1.78 -23.09
N LEU A 402 -28.68 -2.55 -22.33
CA LEU A 402 -29.06 -2.20 -20.96
C LEU A 402 -27.84 -2.12 -20.03
N LEU A 403 -26.95 -3.11 -20.05
CA LEU A 403 -25.77 -3.11 -19.18
C LEU A 403 -24.73 -2.06 -19.60
N GLN A 404 -24.62 -1.75 -20.89
CA GLN A 404 -23.80 -0.64 -21.38
C GLN A 404 -24.29 0.71 -20.85
N GLU A 405 -25.60 0.97 -20.91
CA GLU A 405 -26.18 2.21 -20.37
C GLU A 405 -26.15 2.22 -18.84
N ALA A 406 -26.29 1.06 -18.19
CA ALA A 406 -26.15 0.94 -16.73
C ALA A 406 -24.72 1.29 -16.28
N MET A 407 -23.68 0.79 -16.96
CA MET A 407 -22.30 1.16 -16.67
C MET A 407 -22.11 2.68 -16.78
N TYR A 408 -22.51 3.28 -17.90
CA TYR A 408 -22.36 4.73 -18.09
C TYR A 408 -23.10 5.54 -17.03
N ARG A 409 -24.31 5.13 -16.67
CA ARG A 409 -25.14 5.82 -15.70
C ARG A 409 -24.58 5.68 -14.28
N ASN A 410 -24.10 4.50 -13.92
CA ASN A 410 -23.75 4.16 -12.55
C ASN A 410 -22.28 4.50 -12.23
N TYR A 411 -21.38 4.37 -13.21
CA TYR A 411 -19.94 4.57 -13.02
C TYR A 411 -19.39 5.78 -13.78
N GLY A 412 -20.15 6.42 -14.67
CA GLY A 412 -19.66 7.56 -15.43
C GLY A 412 -19.35 8.76 -14.53
N ASN A 413 -18.08 9.17 -14.49
CA ASN A 413 -17.63 10.32 -13.70
C ASN A 413 -17.49 11.56 -14.62
N PRO A 414 -18.41 12.55 -14.51
CA PRO A 414 -18.37 13.73 -15.38
C PRO A 414 -17.19 14.67 -15.06
N ASP A 415 -16.60 14.58 -13.87
CA ASP A 415 -15.52 15.45 -13.42
C ASP A 415 -14.17 15.00 -13.99
N SER A 416 -13.92 13.69 -13.96
CA SER A 416 -12.67 13.09 -14.48
C SER A 416 -12.76 12.68 -15.95
N GLY A 417 -13.96 12.37 -16.44
CA GLY A 417 -14.20 11.84 -17.78
C GLY A 417 -13.89 10.35 -17.94
N ILE A 418 -13.52 9.66 -16.86
CA ILE A 418 -13.32 8.20 -16.80
C ILE A 418 -14.43 7.53 -15.97
N MET A 419 -14.35 6.23 -15.73
CA MET A 419 -15.33 5.54 -14.88
C MET A 419 -14.87 5.54 -13.41
N ASP A 420 -15.78 5.87 -12.50
CA ASP A 420 -15.65 5.58 -11.07
C ASP A 420 -15.50 4.08 -10.85
N GLN A 421 -14.86 3.71 -9.74
CA GLN A 421 -14.55 2.32 -9.43
C GLN A 421 -15.69 1.61 -8.70
N TRP A 422 -16.57 2.36 -8.05
CA TRP A 422 -17.68 1.83 -7.25
C TRP A 422 -19.02 2.39 -7.69
N PHE A 423 -20.03 1.54 -7.55
CA PHE A 423 -21.40 1.98 -7.44
C PHE A 423 -22.02 1.52 -6.10
N PRO A 424 -22.70 2.42 -5.36
CA PRO A 424 -22.84 3.84 -5.67
C PRO A 424 -21.54 4.61 -5.34
N ARG A 425 -21.33 5.76 -6.01
CA ARG A 425 -20.05 6.50 -6.01
C ARG A 425 -19.62 6.94 -4.61
N GLU A 426 -20.54 7.10 -3.66
CA GLU A 426 -20.22 7.51 -2.29
C GLU A 426 -19.39 6.47 -1.51
N HIS A 427 -19.25 5.25 -2.04
CA HIS A 427 -18.32 4.25 -1.51
C HIS A 427 -16.87 4.43 -1.97
N ALA A 428 -16.62 5.30 -2.95
CA ALA A 428 -15.27 5.68 -3.32
C ALA A 428 -14.60 6.40 -2.13
N ALA A 429 -13.55 5.81 -1.57
CA ALA A 429 -12.79 6.39 -0.48
C ALA A 429 -11.85 7.48 -1.00
N ALA A 430 -11.65 8.55 -0.23
CA ALA A 430 -10.59 9.51 -0.55
C ALA A 430 -9.23 8.79 -0.52
N GLY A 431 -8.47 8.84 -1.63
CA GLY A 431 -7.18 8.14 -1.75
C GLY A 431 -7.27 6.71 -2.29
N GLU A 432 -8.42 6.29 -2.80
CA GLU A 432 -8.52 5.04 -3.54
C GLU A 432 -7.65 5.05 -4.81
N ASN A 433 -6.90 3.96 -5.01
CA ASN A 433 -5.97 3.82 -6.14
C ASN A 433 -6.71 3.88 -7.46
N PHE A 434 -6.19 4.66 -8.40
CA PHE A 434 -6.67 4.63 -9.77
C PHE A 434 -6.32 3.28 -10.43
N TYR A 435 -7.30 2.38 -10.60
CA TYR A 435 -7.10 1.12 -11.33
C TYR A 435 -7.07 1.36 -12.84
N TYR A 436 -5.88 1.66 -13.34
CA TYR A 436 -5.62 1.99 -14.74
C TYR A 436 -6.10 0.90 -15.69
N TRP A 437 -5.81 -0.38 -15.42
CA TRP A 437 -6.16 -1.47 -16.32
C TRP A 437 -7.67 -1.78 -16.38
N TRP A 438 -8.44 -1.47 -15.35
CA TRP A 438 -9.91 -1.58 -15.42
C TRP A 438 -10.47 -0.62 -16.47
N GLN A 439 -9.86 0.57 -16.59
CA GLN A 439 -10.24 1.57 -17.58
C GLN A 439 -9.89 1.13 -19.01
N ALA A 440 -8.84 0.33 -19.21
CA ALA A 440 -8.58 -0.31 -20.50
C ALA A 440 -9.77 -1.19 -20.92
N HIS A 441 -10.34 -1.93 -19.97
CA HIS A 441 -11.49 -2.79 -20.23
C HIS A 441 -12.82 -2.05 -20.37
N VAL A 442 -12.93 -0.82 -19.85
CA VAL A 442 -14.02 0.09 -20.25
C VAL A 442 -13.93 0.36 -21.75
N LEU A 443 -12.76 0.76 -22.27
CA LEU A 443 -12.59 0.97 -23.71
C LEU A 443 -12.93 -0.30 -24.51
N ASP A 444 -12.55 -1.47 -24.01
CA ASP A 444 -12.91 -2.74 -24.66
C ASP A 444 -14.41 -2.96 -24.81
N VAL A 445 -15.21 -2.72 -23.75
CA VAL A 445 -16.66 -2.91 -23.81
C VAL A 445 -17.35 -1.84 -24.66
N LEU A 446 -16.78 -0.64 -24.77
CA LEU A 446 -17.24 0.37 -25.73
C LEU A 446 -17.01 -0.05 -27.17
N VAL A 447 -15.87 -0.67 -27.45
CA VAL A 447 -15.59 -1.26 -28.76
C VAL A 447 -16.58 -2.39 -29.07
N ASP A 448 -16.92 -3.23 -28.08
CA ASP A 448 -17.91 -4.31 -28.26
C ASP A 448 -19.27 -3.74 -28.66
N ALA A 449 -19.77 -2.74 -27.92
CA ALA A 449 -21.04 -2.09 -28.26
C ALA A 449 -21.00 -1.40 -29.62
N TYR A 450 -19.89 -0.74 -29.98
CA TYR A 450 -19.74 -0.12 -31.30
C TYR A 450 -19.77 -1.17 -32.42
N LYS A 451 -19.02 -2.29 -32.28
CA LYS A 451 -19.02 -3.39 -33.25
C LYS A 451 -20.40 -4.04 -33.39
N ARG A 452 -21.12 -4.21 -32.28
CA ARG A 452 -22.45 -4.82 -32.28
C ARG A 452 -23.51 -3.93 -32.92
N THR A 453 -23.46 -2.61 -32.68
CA THR A 453 -24.56 -1.69 -33.00
C THR A 453 -24.28 -0.74 -34.17
N GLY A 454 -23.01 -0.44 -34.47
CA GLY A 454 -22.61 0.60 -35.42
C GLY A 454 -23.02 2.02 -35.03
N LYS A 455 -23.52 2.25 -33.80
CA LYS A 455 -24.03 3.56 -33.37
C LYS A 455 -22.86 4.54 -33.15
N PRO A 456 -22.86 5.72 -33.78
CA PRO A 456 -21.78 6.72 -33.63
C PRO A 456 -21.51 7.16 -32.19
N VAL A 457 -22.53 7.13 -31.32
CA VAL A 457 -22.38 7.51 -29.90
C VAL A 457 -21.28 6.73 -29.18
N TYR A 458 -21.04 5.46 -29.54
CA TYR A 458 -19.96 4.69 -28.93
C TYR A 458 -18.59 5.13 -29.44
N ALA A 459 -18.46 5.59 -30.69
CA ALA A 459 -17.23 6.19 -31.19
C ALA A 459 -16.90 7.49 -30.46
N ASP A 460 -17.90 8.36 -30.28
CA ASP A 460 -17.76 9.61 -29.53
C ASP A 460 -17.35 9.35 -28.07
N ARG A 461 -18.00 8.36 -27.45
CA ARG A 461 -17.72 7.88 -26.09
C ARG A 461 -16.30 7.32 -25.95
N MET A 462 -15.84 6.49 -26.89
CA MET A 462 -14.47 5.96 -26.91
C MET A 462 -13.44 7.10 -26.97
N GLU A 463 -13.65 8.08 -27.85
CA GLU A 463 -12.74 9.21 -28.00
C GLU A 463 -12.72 10.06 -26.73
N ALA A 464 -13.87 10.49 -26.22
CA ALA A 464 -13.95 11.31 -25.01
C ALA A 464 -13.32 10.61 -23.79
N PHE A 465 -13.63 9.31 -23.62
CA PHE A 465 -13.08 8.49 -22.54
C PHE A 465 -11.56 8.35 -22.65
N SER A 466 -11.04 7.98 -23.82
CA SER A 466 -9.60 7.73 -24.01
C SER A 466 -8.76 9.00 -23.84
N ARG A 467 -9.28 10.16 -24.27
CA ARG A 467 -8.64 11.46 -24.03
C ARG A 467 -8.60 11.81 -22.54
N SER A 468 -9.67 11.48 -21.83
CA SER A 468 -9.77 11.69 -20.38
C SER A 468 -8.83 10.76 -19.63
N LEU A 469 -8.77 9.48 -19.99
CA LEU A 469 -7.86 8.49 -19.43
C LEU A 469 -6.40 8.90 -19.62
N TYR A 470 -6.01 9.30 -20.83
CA TYR A 470 -4.67 9.80 -21.13
C TYR A 470 -4.28 10.99 -20.24
N LYS A 471 -5.20 11.96 -20.08
CA LYS A 471 -4.98 13.12 -19.21
C LYS A 471 -4.90 12.71 -17.74
N TYR A 472 -5.78 11.82 -17.30
CA TYR A 472 -5.87 11.38 -15.91
C TYR A 472 -4.59 10.64 -15.48
N ASN A 473 -4.03 9.83 -16.36
CA ASN A 473 -2.75 9.15 -16.17
C ASN A 473 -1.54 10.06 -16.47
N GLY A 474 -1.64 11.37 -16.23
CA GLY A 474 -0.51 12.29 -16.33
C GLY A 474 -0.06 12.62 -17.76
N HIS A 475 -0.98 12.61 -18.73
CA HIS A 475 -0.69 12.82 -20.15
C HIS A 475 0.22 11.73 -20.74
N THR A 476 0.04 10.49 -20.30
CA THR A 476 0.69 9.31 -20.89
C THR A 476 -0.20 8.08 -20.72
N PHE A 477 0.05 7.04 -21.52
CA PHE A 477 -0.47 5.69 -21.26
C PHE A 477 0.60 4.76 -20.66
N THR A 478 1.84 5.22 -20.54
CA THR A 478 2.90 4.43 -19.89
C THR A 478 2.59 4.27 -18.41
N HIS A 479 2.86 3.09 -17.87
CA HIS A 479 2.58 2.74 -16.48
C HIS A 479 3.72 1.88 -15.90
N ASN A 480 3.75 1.69 -14.57
CA ASN A 480 4.76 0.85 -13.93
C ASN A 480 4.54 -0.65 -14.15
N TYR A 481 3.28 -1.03 -14.36
CA TYR A 481 2.83 -2.39 -14.59
C TYR A 481 2.81 -2.65 -16.11
N TYR A 482 3.46 -3.73 -16.55
CA TYR A 482 3.57 -4.06 -17.97
C TYR A 482 2.27 -4.64 -18.51
N ASP A 483 1.62 -5.50 -17.75
CA ASP A 483 0.28 -6.03 -18.04
C ASP A 483 -0.75 -4.91 -18.21
N ASP A 484 -0.78 -3.92 -17.31
CA ASP A 484 -1.59 -2.70 -17.43
C ASP A 484 -1.43 -2.00 -18.79
N MET A 485 -0.18 -1.86 -19.24
CA MET A 485 0.13 -1.28 -20.54
C MET A 485 -0.30 -2.19 -21.70
N GLU A 486 -0.16 -3.50 -21.56
CA GLU A 486 -0.61 -4.49 -22.56
C GLU A 486 -2.12 -4.45 -22.74
N TRP A 487 -2.90 -4.43 -21.65
CA TRP A 487 -4.36 -4.29 -21.69
C TRP A 487 -4.77 -3.01 -22.41
N THR A 488 -4.11 -1.90 -22.07
CA THR A 488 -4.41 -0.60 -22.68
C THR A 488 -4.04 -0.56 -24.16
N ALA A 489 -2.87 -1.07 -24.52
CA ALA A 489 -2.42 -1.13 -25.92
C ALA A 489 -3.36 -2.00 -26.77
N LEU A 490 -3.84 -3.13 -26.24
CA LEU A 490 -4.83 -3.98 -26.90
C LEU A 490 -6.16 -3.26 -27.10
N ALA A 491 -6.68 -2.58 -26.08
CA ALA A 491 -7.93 -1.83 -26.18
C ALA A 491 -7.84 -0.67 -27.18
N LEU A 492 -6.72 0.07 -27.18
CA LEU A 492 -6.42 1.12 -28.15
C LEU A 492 -6.35 0.55 -29.57
N LEU A 493 -5.66 -0.57 -29.79
CA LEU A 493 -5.58 -1.21 -31.09
C LEU A 493 -6.95 -1.68 -31.60
N ARG A 494 -7.80 -2.20 -30.71
CA ARG A 494 -9.19 -2.55 -31.04
C ARG A 494 -10.02 -1.31 -31.41
N ALA A 495 -9.83 -0.20 -30.69
CA ALA A 495 -10.48 1.07 -31.00
C ALA A 495 -10.01 1.66 -32.35
N HIS A 496 -8.72 1.55 -32.67
CA HIS A 496 -8.19 1.90 -33.99
C HIS A 496 -8.88 1.07 -35.09
N GLN A 497 -8.92 -0.25 -34.96
CA GLN A 497 -9.55 -1.13 -35.95
C GLN A 497 -11.05 -0.84 -36.12
N ALA A 498 -11.73 -0.43 -35.05
CA ALA A 498 -13.14 -0.10 -35.08
C ALA A 498 -13.42 1.26 -35.76
N THR A 499 -12.57 2.26 -35.55
CA THR A 499 -12.85 3.66 -35.92
C THR A 499 -12.00 4.21 -37.07
N GLY A 500 -10.86 3.57 -37.36
CA GLY A 500 -9.84 4.09 -38.28
C GLY A 500 -9.02 5.26 -37.72
N SER A 501 -9.12 5.58 -36.42
CA SER A 501 -8.37 6.69 -35.83
C SER A 501 -6.90 6.31 -35.66
N GLU A 502 -6.01 7.00 -36.37
CA GLU A 502 -4.55 6.82 -36.27
C GLU A 502 -4.00 7.17 -34.88
N TRP A 503 -4.65 8.08 -34.14
CA TRP A 503 -4.20 8.43 -32.80
C TRP A 503 -4.15 7.20 -31.89
N TYR A 504 -5.15 6.34 -31.91
CA TYR A 504 -5.15 5.11 -31.10
C TYR A 504 -3.99 4.18 -31.47
N LYS A 505 -3.72 4.03 -32.77
CA LYS A 505 -2.61 3.22 -33.27
C LYS A 505 -1.26 3.76 -32.82
N GLU A 506 -1.05 5.07 -32.95
CA GLU A 506 0.17 5.73 -32.49
C GLU A 506 0.41 5.49 -31.00
N GLN A 507 -0.64 5.57 -30.17
CA GLN A 507 -0.53 5.31 -28.73
C GLN A 507 -0.24 3.83 -28.43
N ALA A 508 -0.89 2.89 -29.15
CA ALA A 508 -0.62 1.47 -28.99
C ALA A 508 0.82 1.10 -29.38
N LEU A 509 1.35 1.68 -30.46
CA LEU A 509 2.74 1.49 -30.86
C LEU A 509 3.73 2.08 -29.84
N ALA A 510 3.42 3.25 -29.28
CA ALA A 510 4.25 3.84 -28.23
C ALA A 510 4.32 2.96 -26.97
N LEU A 511 3.19 2.37 -26.56
CA LEU A 511 3.17 1.40 -25.47
C LEU A 511 3.96 0.14 -25.82
N TRP A 512 3.84 -0.36 -27.05
CA TRP A 512 4.56 -1.56 -27.46
C TRP A 512 6.08 -1.42 -27.34
N GLU A 513 6.63 -0.25 -27.68
CA GLU A 513 8.07 0.01 -27.48
C GLU A 513 8.50 -0.08 -26.01
N ASP A 514 7.67 0.41 -25.09
CA ASP A 514 7.94 0.32 -23.64
C ASP A 514 7.71 -1.10 -23.12
N ILE A 515 6.65 -1.79 -23.55
CA ILE A 515 6.33 -3.19 -23.17
C ILE A 515 7.46 -4.14 -23.55
N LYS A 516 8.11 -3.96 -24.71
CA LYS A 516 9.27 -4.79 -25.10
C LYS A 516 10.41 -4.75 -24.08
N THR A 517 10.50 -3.71 -23.25
CA THR A 517 11.50 -3.62 -22.18
C THR A 517 11.25 -4.58 -21.01
N ALA A 518 10.03 -5.14 -20.89
CA ALA A 518 9.69 -6.13 -19.88
C ALA A 518 10.46 -7.44 -20.06
N TRP A 519 10.86 -7.76 -21.29
CA TRP A 519 11.57 -9.00 -21.58
C TRP A 519 12.98 -8.97 -20.99
N ASN A 520 13.30 -9.99 -20.20
CA ASN A 520 14.65 -10.19 -19.67
C ASN A 520 14.95 -11.68 -19.46
N ASP A 521 16.18 -12.01 -19.07
CA ASP A 521 16.65 -13.40 -18.96
C ASP A 521 16.33 -14.08 -17.61
N HIS A 522 15.73 -13.38 -16.64
CA HIS A 522 15.20 -14.04 -15.43
C HIS A 522 14.19 -15.12 -15.82
N CYS A 523 14.14 -16.22 -15.07
CA CYS A 523 13.28 -17.37 -15.38
C CYS A 523 13.46 -17.94 -16.81
N GLY A 524 14.62 -17.72 -17.43
CA GLY A 524 14.95 -18.18 -18.78
C GLY A 524 14.21 -17.43 -19.89
N GLY A 525 13.75 -16.21 -19.63
CA GLY A 525 12.97 -15.39 -20.56
C GLY A 525 11.69 -14.85 -19.95
N GLY A 526 10.80 -14.34 -20.80
CA GLY A 526 9.47 -13.87 -20.40
C GLY A 526 9.47 -12.39 -20.05
N MET A 527 8.29 -11.79 -20.21
CA MET A 527 7.97 -10.45 -19.80
C MET A 527 7.80 -10.39 -18.28
N ALA A 528 8.44 -9.41 -17.65
CA ALA A 528 8.23 -9.07 -16.24
C ALA A 528 6.82 -8.52 -16.02
N TRP A 529 6.27 -8.74 -14.82
CA TRP A 529 4.98 -8.17 -14.42
C TRP A 529 5.03 -6.63 -14.33
N LYS A 530 6.07 -6.10 -13.67
CA LYS A 530 6.23 -4.65 -13.43
C LYS A 530 7.70 -4.23 -13.42
N LYS A 531 7.96 -2.93 -13.63
CA LYS A 531 9.32 -2.40 -13.87
C LYS A 531 10.27 -2.53 -12.68
N ASP A 532 9.73 -2.58 -11.47
CA ASP A 532 10.43 -2.73 -10.18
C ASP A 532 10.48 -4.19 -9.68
N GLN A 533 9.92 -5.15 -10.43
CA GLN A 533 10.01 -6.59 -10.11
C GLN A 533 10.23 -7.39 -11.40
N LEU A 534 11.46 -7.31 -11.91
CA LEU A 534 11.83 -7.84 -13.23
C LEU A 534 11.89 -9.37 -13.30
N ASP A 535 11.93 -10.05 -12.16
CA ASP A 535 12.10 -11.49 -12.07
C ASP A 535 10.80 -12.26 -11.78
N TYR A 536 9.71 -11.57 -11.42
CA TYR A 536 8.37 -12.15 -11.41
C TYR A 536 7.78 -12.16 -12.82
N LYS A 537 7.50 -13.37 -13.32
CA LYS A 537 6.99 -13.59 -14.67
C LYS A 537 5.61 -14.24 -14.59
N ASN A 538 4.59 -13.55 -15.11
CA ASN A 538 3.23 -14.04 -15.05
C ASN A 538 2.57 -14.06 -16.45
N THR A 539 1.62 -14.97 -16.63
CA THR A 539 0.78 -15.11 -17.83
C THR A 539 0.10 -13.77 -18.22
N PRO A 540 -0.43 -12.97 -17.28
CA PRO A 540 -1.03 -11.66 -17.57
C PRO A 540 -0.08 -10.62 -18.20
N ALA A 541 1.24 -10.70 -18.00
CA ALA A 541 2.21 -9.83 -18.70
C ALA A 541 2.84 -10.49 -19.94
N ASN A 542 2.51 -11.76 -20.24
CA ASN A 542 3.12 -12.49 -21.34
C ASN A 542 2.11 -12.76 -22.45
N ALA A 543 0.99 -13.41 -22.15
CA ALA A 543 0.01 -13.74 -23.16
C ALA A 543 -0.64 -12.50 -23.82
N PRO A 544 -1.00 -11.41 -23.10
CA PRO A 544 -1.47 -10.18 -23.72
C PRO A 544 -0.41 -9.49 -24.60
N ALA A 545 0.86 -9.44 -24.18
CA ALA A 545 1.97 -9.01 -25.04
C ALA A 545 2.08 -9.85 -26.33
N ALA A 546 1.93 -11.17 -26.25
CA ALA A 546 1.93 -12.04 -27.43
C ALA A 546 0.75 -11.75 -28.38
N ILE A 547 -0.46 -11.52 -27.82
CA ILE A 547 -1.65 -11.10 -28.59
C ILE A 547 -1.38 -9.76 -29.27
N LEU A 548 -0.84 -8.79 -28.55
CA LEU A 548 -0.54 -7.45 -29.06
C LEU A 548 0.45 -7.52 -30.23
N ALA A 549 1.58 -8.22 -30.04
CA ALA A 549 2.60 -8.39 -31.05
C ALA A 549 2.06 -9.10 -32.31
N ALA A 550 1.25 -10.15 -32.14
CA ALA A 550 0.61 -10.84 -33.27
C ALA A 550 -0.36 -9.92 -34.04
N ARG A 551 -1.18 -9.14 -33.33
CA ARG A 551 -2.12 -8.19 -33.96
C ARG A 551 -1.40 -7.04 -34.65
N LEU A 552 -0.31 -6.53 -34.08
CA LEU A 552 0.54 -5.52 -34.72
C LEU A 552 1.19 -6.06 -35.99
N TYR A 553 1.68 -7.31 -36.00
CA TYR A 553 2.14 -7.96 -37.22
C TYR A 553 1.03 -8.07 -38.27
N LEU A 554 -0.20 -8.45 -37.89
CA LEU A 554 -1.31 -8.51 -38.84
C LEU A 554 -1.65 -7.14 -39.45
N LEU A 555 -1.46 -6.06 -38.68
CA LEU A 555 -1.69 -4.68 -39.10
C LEU A 555 -0.56 -4.15 -40.01
N GLU A 556 0.70 -4.25 -39.58
CA GLU A 556 1.84 -3.57 -40.23
C GLU A 556 2.73 -4.51 -41.06
N ARG A 557 2.59 -5.83 -40.90
CA ARG A 557 3.47 -6.85 -41.51
C ARG A 557 4.94 -6.70 -41.14
N ASN A 558 5.22 -6.21 -39.93
CA ASN A 558 6.55 -6.16 -39.36
C ASN A 558 6.95 -7.52 -38.75
N GLU A 559 7.91 -8.20 -39.38
CA GLU A 559 8.39 -9.52 -38.94
C GLU A 559 8.98 -9.52 -37.53
N GLU A 560 9.47 -8.37 -37.03
CA GLU A 560 9.93 -8.28 -35.64
C GLU A 560 8.81 -8.58 -34.65
N ASP A 561 7.60 -8.06 -34.90
CA ASP A 561 6.45 -8.25 -34.02
C ASP A 561 5.98 -9.71 -34.04
N LEU A 562 6.05 -10.39 -35.20
CA LEU A 562 5.77 -11.82 -35.27
C LEU A 562 6.80 -12.64 -34.48
N ASN A 563 8.07 -12.25 -34.52
CA ASN A 563 9.11 -12.92 -33.75
C ASN A 563 8.92 -12.72 -32.24
N TRP A 564 8.51 -11.52 -31.82
CA TRP A 564 8.11 -11.26 -30.43
C TRP A 564 6.93 -12.13 -30.01
N ALA A 565 5.85 -12.14 -30.80
CA ALA A 565 4.66 -12.94 -30.51
C ALA A 565 5.01 -14.42 -30.27
N LYS A 566 5.80 -15.02 -31.18
CA LYS A 566 6.25 -16.41 -31.08
C LYS A 566 7.13 -16.65 -29.86
N ARG A 567 8.09 -15.74 -29.60
CA ARG A 567 9.04 -15.86 -28.49
C ARG A 567 8.33 -15.83 -27.13
N ILE A 568 7.39 -14.90 -26.96
CA ILE A 568 6.64 -14.72 -25.72
C ILE A 568 5.70 -15.91 -25.50
N TYR A 569 4.97 -16.31 -26.54
CA TYR A 569 4.07 -17.46 -26.47
C TYR A 569 4.80 -18.75 -26.11
N GLU A 570 5.94 -19.03 -26.75
CA GLU A 570 6.73 -20.23 -26.46
C GLU A 570 7.25 -20.23 -25.01
N TRP A 571 7.71 -19.09 -24.50
CA TRP A 571 8.10 -18.99 -23.10
C TRP A 571 6.91 -19.26 -22.17
N ASN A 572 5.77 -18.60 -22.39
CA ASN A 572 4.58 -18.77 -21.55
C ASN A 572 4.10 -20.23 -21.56
N LYS A 573 4.10 -20.87 -22.74
CA LYS A 573 3.75 -22.29 -22.93
C LYS A 573 4.71 -23.22 -22.18
N SER A 574 6.01 -23.00 -22.32
CA SER A 574 7.03 -23.88 -21.75
C SER A 574 7.15 -23.79 -20.22
N ARG A 575 6.71 -22.67 -19.63
CA ARG A 575 6.86 -22.39 -18.19
C ARG A 575 5.58 -22.50 -17.40
N LEU A 576 4.49 -21.93 -17.90
CA LEU A 576 3.27 -21.70 -17.12
C LEU A 576 2.07 -22.50 -17.63
N VAL A 577 2.25 -23.39 -18.61
CA VAL A 577 1.18 -24.26 -19.09
C VAL A 577 1.46 -25.70 -18.73
N ASP A 578 0.50 -26.34 -18.08
CA ASP A 578 0.55 -27.76 -17.78
C ASP A 578 0.62 -28.55 -19.11
N PRO A 579 1.73 -29.25 -19.40
CA PRO A 579 1.90 -29.96 -20.66
C PRO A 579 0.99 -31.18 -20.78
N SER A 580 0.33 -31.61 -19.70
CA SER A 580 -0.56 -32.76 -19.62
C SER A 580 -2.04 -32.39 -19.75
N THR A 581 -2.47 -31.25 -19.23
CA THR A 581 -3.87 -30.79 -19.33
C THR A 581 -4.05 -29.65 -20.33
N GLY A 582 -3.09 -28.73 -20.43
CA GLY A 582 -3.23 -27.45 -21.12
C GLY A 582 -3.75 -26.33 -20.21
N PHE A 583 -3.88 -26.58 -18.90
CA PHE A 583 -4.22 -25.58 -17.89
C PHE A 583 -3.08 -24.58 -17.71
N VAL A 584 -3.40 -23.31 -17.49
CA VAL A 584 -2.43 -22.21 -17.41
C VAL A 584 -2.33 -21.68 -15.98
N TRP A 585 -1.13 -21.65 -15.42
CA TRP A 585 -0.84 -21.06 -14.11
C TRP A 585 -0.58 -19.55 -14.22
N ASP A 586 -0.81 -18.85 -13.11
CA ASP A 586 -0.71 -17.38 -13.09
C ASP A 586 0.72 -16.91 -13.34
N GLY A 587 1.68 -17.36 -12.54
CA GLY A 587 3.05 -16.88 -12.64
C GLY A 587 4.07 -17.76 -11.94
N MET A 588 5.32 -17.31 -12.02
CA MET A 588 6.45 -17.94 -11.36
C MET A 588 7.42 -16.92 -10.79
N ASN A 589 8.09 -17.30 -9.72
CA ASN A 589 9.09 -16.51 -9.01
C ASN A 589 8.52 -15.23 -8.37
N ARG A 590 7.24 -15.24 -7.96
CA ARG A 590 6.61 -14.09 -7.27
C ARG A 590 7.28 -13.78 -5.95
N LEU A 591 7.74 -14.82 -5.25
CA LEU A 591 8.41 -14.76 -3.94
C LEU A 591 9.95 -14.83 -4.05
N GLY A 592 10.52 -14.74 -5.26
CA GLY A 592 11.96 -14.88 -5.47
C GLY A 592 12.51 -16.31 -5.29
N ASP A 593 11.64 -17.31 -5.24
CA ASP A 593 11.97 -18.73 -4.99
C ASP A 593 12.17 -19.57 -6.27
N GLY A 594 11.87 -18.99 -7.43
CA GLY A 594 11.90 -19.67 -8.73
C GLY A 594 10.75 -20.64 -8.98
N GLU A 595 9.76 -20.71 -8.08
CA GLU A 595 8.66 -21.68 -8.14
C GLU A 595 7.44 -21.12 -8.88
N ILE A 596 6.54 -22.01 -9.31
CA ILE A 596 5.27 -21.66 -9.97
C ILE A 596 4.18 -21.52 -8.90
N ASP A 597 3.33 -20.50 -9.03
CA ASP A 597 2.16 -20.28 -8.18
C ASP A 597 0.99 -21.23 -8.54
N TYR A 598 1.13 -22.53 -8.23
CA TYR A 598 0.15 -23.57 -8.61
C TYR A 598 -1.25 -23.37 -8.00
N ASP A 599 -1.35 -22.65 -6.88
CA ASP A 599 -2.62 -22.37 -6.20
C ASP A 599 -3.41 -21.24 -6.87
N TRP A 600 -2.77 -20.44 -7.72
CA TRP A 600 -3.39 -19.29 -8.41
C TRP A 600 -4.00 -19.76 -9.73
N LYS A 601 -5.26 -20.18 -9.64
CA LYS A 601 -6.04 -20.75 -10.73
C LYS A 601 -7.11 -19.77 -11.22
N PHE A 602 -6.70 -18.86 -12.09
CA PHE A 602 -7.57 -17.79 -12.57
C PHE A 602 -8.09 -18.00 -14.00
N THR A 603 -9.34 -17.59 -14.23
CA THR A 603 -10.02 -17.76 -15.52
C THR A 603 -9.35 -16.96 -16.64
N TYR A 604 -8.92 -15.73 -16.38
CA TYR A 604 -8.31 -14.86 -17.39
C TYR A 604 -7.00 -15.40 -17.98
N CYS A 605 -6.17 -16.08 -17.18
CA CYS A 605 -4.93 -16.71 -17.64
C CYS A 605 -5.21 -17.71 -18.77
N GLN A 606 -6.29 -18.49 -18.63
CA GLN A 606 -6.72 -19.42 -19.67
C GLN A 606 -7.12 -18.66 -20.93
N GLY A 607 -7.93 -17.61 -20.75
CA GLY A 607 -8.43 -16.76 -21.83
C GLY A 607 -7.33 -16.11 -22.66
N VAL A 608 -6.34 -15.50 -22.01
CA VAL A 608 -5.29 -14.80 -22.76
C VAL A 608 -4.32 -15.75 -23.44
N PHE A 609 -3.98 -16.88 -22.82
CA PHE A 609 -3.11 -17.86 -23.46
C PHE A 609 -3.77 -18.48 -24.71
N LEU A 610 -5.03 -18.90 -24.62
CA LEU A 610 -5.76 -19.40 -25.79
C LEU A 610 -5.95 -18.30 -26.84
N GLY A 611 -6.17 -17.05 -26.42
CA GLY A 611 -6.25 -15.89 -27.31
C GLY A 611 -4.96 -15.68 -28.10
N ALA A 612 -3.80 -15.76 -27.43
CA ALA A 612 -2.49 -15.67 -28.08
C ALA A 612 -2.28 -16.80 -29.11
N GLY A 613 -2.71 -18.02 -28.79
CA GLY A 613 -2.68 -19.15 -29.73
C GLY A 613 -3.52 -18.90 -30.98
N VAL A 614 -4.74 -18.36 -30.82
CA VAL A 614 -5.60 -18.02 -31.96
C VAL A 614 -4.97 -16.93 -32.85
N GLU A 615 -4.41 -15.87 -32.26
CA GLU A 615 -3.76 -14.82 -33.05
C GLU A 615 -2.49 -15.32 -33.77
N LEU A 616 -1.69 -16.18 -33.13
CA LEU A 616 -0.53 -16.80 -33.78
C LEU A 616 -0.93 -17.77 -34.90
N TYR A 617 -2.02 -18.52 -34.73
CA TYR A 617 -2.61 -19.30 -35.82
C TYR A 617 -3.00 -18.40 -36.99
N ARG A 618 -3.66 -17.26 -36.76
CA ARG A 618 -4.00 -16.29 -37.81
C ARG A 618 -2.76 -15.72 -38.51
N CYS A 619 -1.66 -15.53 -37.78
CA CYS A 619 -0.41 -15.02 -38.34
C CYS A 619 0.34 -16.05 -39.20
N THR A 620 0.28 -17.33 -38.84
CA THR A 620 1.21 -18.37 -39.33
C THR A 620 0.54 -19.50 -40.10
N ALA A 621 -0.77 -19.70 -39.93
CA ALA A 621 -1.53 -20.88 -40.31
C ALA A 621 -1.03 -22.20 -39.69
N ASP A 622 -0.18 -22.15 -38.65
CA ASP A 622 0.27 -23.33 -37.92
C ASP A 622 -0.82 -23.79 -36.95
N LYS A 623 -1.39 -24.97 -37.25
CA LYS A 623 -2.52 -25.53 -36.49
C LYS A 623 -2.18 -25.87 -35.05
N SER A 624 -0.90 -26.04 -34.70
CA SER A 624 -0.50 -26.36 -33.33
C SER A 624 -0.95 -25.29 -32.34
N TYR A 625 -0.89 -24.00 -32.71
CA TYR A 625 -1.37 -22.91 -31.86
C TYR A 625 -2.88 -22.95 -31.62
N LEU A 626 -3.66 -23.34 -32.63
CA LEU A 626 -5.11 -23.50 -32.49
C LEU A 626 -5.46 -24.75 -31.66
N GLU A 627 -4.68 -25.83 -31.79
CA GLU A 627 -4.81 -27.04 -30.97
C GLU A 627 -4.52 -26.75 -29.50
N ASP A 628 -3.48 -25.96 -29.20
CA ASP A 628 -3.19 -25.49 -27.85
C ASP A 628 -4.36 -24.66 -27.29
N ALA A 629 -4.90 -23.72 -28.07
CA ALA A 629 -6.02 -22.87 -27.64
C ALA A 629 -7.28 -23.68 -27.30
N LYS A 630 -7.63 -24.69 -28.13
CA LYS A 630 -8.74 -25.62 -27.86
C LYS A 630 -8.52 -26.42 -26.60
N ARG A 631 -7.30 -26.95 -26.43
CA ARG A 631 -6.92 -27.73 -25.25
C ARG A 631 -7.00 -26.92 -23.96
N THR A 632 -6.57 -25.66 -23.98
CA THR A 632 -6.71 -24.76 -22.83
C THR A 632 -8.17 -24.42 -22.54
N ALA A 633 -9.01 -24.24 -23.55
CA ALA A 633 -10.45 -24.07 -23.34
C ALA A 633 -11.09 -25.29 -22.67
N ASP A 634 -10.74 -26.50 -23.11
CA ASP A 634 -11.21 -27.76 -22.50
C ASP A 634 -10.73 -27.90 -21.04
N ALA A 635 -9.44 -27.62 -20.77
CA ALA A 635 -8.88 -27.65 -19.42
C ALA A 635 -9.56 -26.64 -18.48
N CYS A 636 -9.80 -25.42 -18.97
CA CYS A 636 -10.52 -24.38 -18.22
C CYS A 636 -11.92 -24.85 -17.83
N MET A 637 -12.69 -25.40 -18.78
CA MET A 637 -14.04 -25.91 -18.49
C MET A 637 -14.02 -27.09 -17.53
N LEU A 638 -13.01 -27.96 -17.64
CA LEU A 638 -12.89 -29.13 -16.77
C LEU A 638 -12.50 -28.76 -15.33
N GLU A 639 -11.59 -27.80 -15.16
CA GLU A 639 -11.02 -27.48 -13.84
C GLU A 639 -11.75 -26.36 -13.10
N LEU A 640 -12.34 -25.39 -13.82
CA LEU A 640 -12.90 -24.17 -13.21
C LEU A 640 -14.42 -24.09 -13.26
N CYS A 641 -15.06 -24.73 -14.25
CA CYS A 641 -16.53 -24.71 -14.30
C CYS A 641 -17.14 -25.74 -13.35
N ASP A 642 -18.28 -25.39 -12.77
CA ASP A 642 -19.11 -26.36 -12.09
C ASP A 642 -19.59 -27.46 -13.09
N PRO A 643 -19.39 -28.75 -12.78
CA PRO A 643 -19.59 -29.83 -13.76
C PRO A 643 -21.06 -30.07 -14.12
N GLU A 644 -22.01 -29.61 -13.29
CA GLU A 644 -23.44 -29.80 -13.53
C GLU A 644 -24.05 -28.59 -14.26
N THR A 645 -23.69 -27.39 -13.83
CA THR A 645 -24.27 -26.12 -14.27
C THR A 645 -23.45 -25.40 -15.34
N LEU A 646 -22.18 -25.78 -15.52
CA LEU A 646 -21.18 -25.10 -16.34
C LEU A 646 -20.85 -23.67 -15.90
N LEU A 647 -21.22 -23.28 -14.67
CA LEU A 647 -20.97 -21.94 -14.18
C LEU A 647 -19.48 -21.72 -13.90
N LEU A 648 -18.98 -20.55 -14.31
CA LEU A 648 -17.66 -20.07 -13.91
C LEU A 648 -17.67 -19.68 -12.41
N PRO A 649 -16.52 -19.78 -11.72
CA PRO A 649 -16.46 -19.59 -10.28
C PRO A 649 -16.67 -18.12 -9.88
N ASP A 650 -17.12 -17.92 -8.65
CA ASP A 650 -16.97 -16.62 -7.99
C ASP A 650 -15.49 -16.42 -7.63
N GLU A 651 -14.81 -15.56 -8.38
CA GLU A 651 -13.40 -15.24 -8.16
C GLU A 651 -13.24 -14.04 -7.20
N GLY A 652 -14.34 -13.45 -6.73
CA GLY A 652 -14.36 -12.31 -5.82
C GLY A 652 -14.52 -10.96 -6.53
N ILE A 653 -14.10 -9.93 -5.82
CA ILE A 653 -14.17 -8.53 -6.24
C ILE A 653 -12.75 -8.02 -6.54
N ASP A 654 -12.60 -6.73 -6.80
CA ASP A 654 -11.35 -6.08 -7.14
C ASP A 654 -10.85 -6.56 -8.51
N ASP A 655 -9.55 -6.81 -8.68
CA ASP A 655 -8.99 -7.28 -9.94
C ASP A 655 -9.63 -8.59 -10.42
N THR A 656 -9.92 -9.51 -9.49
CA THR A 656 -10.51 -10.80 -9.82
C THR A 656 -11.94 -10.69 -10.37
N GLY A 657 -12.60 -9.55 -10.12
CA GLY A 657 -13.90 -9.23 -10.70
C GLY A 657 -13.90 -9.16 -12.22
N LEU A 658 -12.75 -8.88 -12.86
CA LEU A 658 -12.60 -8.78 -14.32
C LEU A 658 -12.26 -10.12 -15.00
N PHE A 659 -11.81 -11.12 -14.25
CA PHE A 659 -11.14 -12.28 -14.83
C PHE A 659 -12.06 -13.10 -15.75
N LYS A 660 -13.29 -13.38 -15.29
CA LYS A 660 -14.30 -14.07 -16.10
C LYS A 660 -14.60 -13.34 -17.40
N GLY A 661 -14.74 -12.01 -17.37
CA GLY A 661 -15.01 -11.22 -18.56
C GLY A 661 -13.93 -11.39 -19.63
N ILE A 662 -12.67 -11.35 -19.20
CA ILE A 662 -11.51 -11.52 -20.09
C ILE A 662 -11.49 -12.92 -20.70
N LEU A 663 -11.76 -13.96 -19.90
CA LEU A 663 -11.92 -15.32 -20.42
C LEU A 663 -12.99 -15.37 -21.52
N ILE A 664 -14.19 -14.83 -21.26
CA ILE A 664 -15.30 -14.85 -22.21
C ILE A 664 -14.93 -14.15 -23.53
N ARG A 665 -14.24 -13.01 -23.46
CA ARG A 665 -13.77 -12.29 -24.66
C ARG A 665 -12.94 -13.18 -25.56
N TYR A 666 -11.96 -13.91 -25.02
CA TYR A 666 -11.06 -14.71 -25.82
C TYR A 666 -11.65 -16.06 -26.24
N LEU A 667 -12.58 -16.63 -25.46
CA LEU A 667 -13.39 -17.76 -25.91
C LEU A 667 -14.26 -17.39 -27.12
N LEU A 668 -14.76 -16.15 -27.18
CA LEU A 668 -15.47 -15.67 -28.37
C LEU A 668 -14.52 -15.57 -29.58
N VAL A 669 -13.29 -15.09 -29.38
CA VAL A 669 -12.25 -15.07 -30.43
C VAL A 669 -11.91 -16.47 -30.92
N LEU A 670 -11.85 -17.46 -30.04
CA LEU A 670 -11.70 -18.87 -30.41
C LEU A 670 -12.87 -19.34 -31.29
N LEU A 671 -14.12 -19.03 -30.90
CA LEU A 671 -15.31 -19.41 -31.66
C LEU A 671 -15.42 -18.76 -33.04
N GLU A 672 -14.69 -17.68 -33.32
CA GLU A 672 -14.58 -17.12 -34.68
C GLU A 672 -13.82 -18.07 -35.62
N GLU A 673 -12.82 -18.79 -35.11
CA GLU A 673 -12.02 -19.75 -35.89
C GLU A 673 -12.59 -21.17 -35.85
N VAL A 674 -13.20 -21.56 -34.73
CA VAL A 674 -13.78 -22.90 -34.51
C VAL A 674 -15.24 -22.82 -34.03
N PRO A 675 -16.16 -22.35 -34.88
CA PRO A 675 -17.57 -22.15 -34.52
C PRO A 675 -18.29 -23.44 -34.12
N GLU A 676 -17.74 -24.60 -34.47
CA GLU A 676 -18.22 -25.93 -34.11
C GLU A 676 -17.97 -26.33 -32.65
N GLU A 677 -17.20 -25.57 -31.87
CA GLU A 677 -16.96 -25.81 -30.43
C GLU A 677 -18.22 -25.56 -29.60
N ALA A 678 -19.19 -26.47 -29.71
CA ALA A 678 -20.51 -26.37 -29.10
C ALA A 678 -20.46 -26.34 -27.57
N ALA A 679 -19.45 -26.95 -26.94
CA ALA A 679 -19.27 -26.94 -25.49
C ALA A 679 -18.97 -25.53 -24.97
N VAL A 680 -18.02 -24.82 -25.61
CA VAL A 680 -17.68 -23.43 -25.27
C VAL A 680 -18.87 -22.51 -25.48
N ARG A 681 -19.57 -22.64 -26.62
CA ARG A 681 -20.80 -21.86 -26.89
C ARG A 681 -21.85 -22.09 -25.80
N ARG A 682 -22.08 -23.35 -25.42
CA ARG A 682 -23.04 -23.72 -24.37
C ARG A 682 -22.64 -23.15 -23.02
N MET A 683 -21.37 -23.20 -22.65
CA MET A 683 -20.88 -22.63 -21.40
C MET A 683 -21.17 -21.12 -21.32
N ILE A 684 -20.85 -20.36 -22.38
CA ILE A 684 -21.14 -18.91 -22.44
C ILE A 684 -22.64 -18.64 -22.32
N GLN A 685 -23.48 -19.40 -23.04
CA GLN A 685 -24.94 -19.25 -22.99
C GLN A 685 -25.52 -19.55 -21.60
N CYS A 686 -25.10 -20.66 -20.96
CA CYS A 686 -25.57 -21.02 -19.62
C CYS A 686 -25.18 -19.99 -18.57
N ASN A 687 -23.96 -19.45 -18.63
CA ASN A 687 -23.51 -18.39 -17.74
C ASN A 687 -24.29 -17.09 -17.98
N ALA A 688 -24.50 -16.71 -19.24
CA ALA A 688 -25.25 -15.50 -19.58
C ALA A 688 -26.70 -15.60 -19.10
N GLU A 689 -27.38 -16.71 -19.39
CA GLU A 689 -28.74 -16.99 -18.92
C GLU A 689 -28.81 -16.93 -17.38
N THR A 690 -27.85 -17.53 -16.68
CA THR A 690 -27.80 -17.53 -15.22
C THR A 690 -27.58 -16.12 -14.65
N LEU A 691 -26.63 -15.35 -15.19
CA LEU A 691 -26.41 -13.95 -14.81
C LEU A 691 -27.71 -13.14 -14.96
N TRP A 692 -28.38 -13.28 -16.10
CA TRP A 692 -29.60 -12.54 -16.38
C TRP A 692 -30.76 -12.97 -15.45
N GLU A 693 -30.86 -14.28 -15.17
CA GLU A 693 -31.93 -14.84 -14.37
C GLU A 693 -31.71 -14.75 -12.86
N LYS A 694 -30.48 -14.60 -12.37
CA LYS A 694 -30.19 -14.71 -10.94
C LYS A 694 -29.15 -13.70 -10.46
N GLY A 695 -28.15 -13.40 -11.28
CA GLY A 695 -26.96 -12.64 -10.91
C GLY A 695 -27.03 -11.12 -11.05
N MET A 696 -28.21 -10.55 -11.29
CA MET A 696 -28.35 -9.12 -11.62
C MET A 696 -29.44 -8.41 -10.80
N LEU A 697 -29.10 -7.24 -10.26
CA LEU A 697 -30.08 -6.27 -9.76
C LEU A 697 -30.70 -5.52 -10.95
N GLU A 698 -31.89 -5.94 -11.36
CA GLU A 698 -32.53 -5.52 -12.62
C GLU A 698 -32.77 -4.01 -12.71
N ASP A 699 -33.27 -3.39 -11.64
CA ASP A 699 -33.58 -1.95 -11.62
C ASP A 699 -32.32 -1.08 -11.76
N ALA A 700 -31.20 -1.53 -11.20
CA ALA A 700 -29.93 -0.80 -11.24
C ALA A 700 -29.08 -1.18 -12.46
N GLY A 701 -29.29 -2.38 -13.03
CA GLY A 701 -28.45 -2.97 -14.07
C GLY A 701 -27.06 -3.38 -13.56
N LEU A 702 -26.99 -3.88 -12.32
CA LEU A 702 -25.72 -4.26 -11.67
C LEU A 702 -25.54 -5.77 -11.64
N CYS A 703 -24.32 -6.23 -11.94
CA CYS A 703 -23.91 -7.62 -11.89
C CYS A 703 -23.11 -7.91 -10.60
N GLY A 704 -23.24 -9.14 -10.09
CA GLY A 704 -22.42 -9.64 -8.97
C GLY A 704 -21.22 -10.48 -9.43
N PRO A 705 -20.25 -10.73 -8.54
CA PRO A 705 -19.09 -11.57 -8.84
C PRO A 705 -19.48 -13.05 -8.97
N ALA A 706 -20.49 -13.49 -8.21
CA ALA A 706 -21.22 -14.75 -8.42
C ALA A 706 -22.39 -14.52 -9.37
N TRP A 707 -22.37 -15.14 -10.56
CA TRP A 707 -23.41 -14.94 -11.58
C TRP A 707 -24.74 -15.66 -11.28
N ASP A 708 -24.80 -16.48 -10.24
CA ASP A 708 -26.01 -17.16 -9.76
C ASP A 708 -26.60 -16.53 -8.49
N ALA A 709 -26.04 -15.41 -8.01
CA ALA A 709 -26.50 -14.70 -6.82
C ALA A 709 -26.62 -13.19 -7.07
N LEU A 710 -27.62 -12.56 -6.45
CA LEU A 710 -27.81 -11.10 -6.57
C LEU A 710 -26.59 -10.36 -6.00
N PRO A 711 -26.11 -9.28 -6.66
CA PRO A 711 -25.03 -8.48 -6.11
C PRO A 711 -25.45 -7.79 -4.82
N THR A 712 -24.49 -7.69 -3.90
CA THR A 712 -24.57 -6.82 -2.71
C THR A 712 -23.86 -5.51 -3.00
N LEU A 713 -24.47 -4.38 -2.66
CA LEU A 713 -23.80 -3.09 -2.74
C LEU A 713 -22.71 -2.97 -1.66
N PRO A 714 -21.60 -2.27 -1.94
CA PRO A 714 -21.27 -1.63 -3.23
C PRO A 714 -20.72 -2.63 -4.28
N VAL A 715 -20.88 -2.31 -5.57
CA VAL A 715 -20.41 -3.14 -6.71
C VAL A 715 -19.29 -2.42 -7.44
N GLN A 716 -18.14 -3.09 -7.61
CA GLN A 716 -17.00 -2.52 -8.35
C GLN A 716 -17.19 -2.57 -9.86
N LEU A 717 -16.54 -1.63 -10.54
CA LEU A 717 -16.51 -1.53 -11.99
C LEU A 717 -15.98 -2.81 -12.63
N SER A 718 -14.95 -3.45 -12.05
CA SER A 718 -14.37 -4.70 -12.58
C SER A 718 -15.40 -5.82 -12.69
N VAL A 719 -16.19 -6.02 -11.63
CA VAL A 719 -17.29 -6.99 -11.57
C VAL A 719 -18.36 -6.67 -12.62
N GLN A 720 -18.72 -5.40 -12.75
CA GLN A 720 -19.70 -4.95 -13.74
C GLN A 720 -19.22 -5.19 -15.18
N LEU A 721 -17.94 -4.91 -15.47
CA LEU A 721 -17.34 -5.11 -16.78
C LEU A 721 -17.38 -6.59 -17.19
N SER A 722 -17.14 -7.53 -16.28
CA SER A 722 -17.29 -8.95 -16.56
C SER A 722 -18.70 -9.34 -17.01
N GLY A 723 -19.73 -8.80 -16.34
CA GLY A 723 -21.12 -9.03 -16.75
C GLY A 723 -21.43 -8.45 -18.14
N ILE A 724 -20.88 -7.26 -18.45
CA ILE A 724 -21.03 -6.64 -19.77
C ILE A 724 -20.35 -7.50 -20.85
N MET A 725 -19.11 -7.93 -20.65
CA MET A 725 -18.40 -8.80 -21.60
C MET A 725 -19.17 -10.10 -21.86
N LEU A 726 -19.79 -10.69 -20.84
CA LEU A 726 -20.62 -11.89 -20.98
C LEU A 726 -21.86 -11.63 -21.84
N THR A 727 -22.60 -10.55 -21.57
CA THR A 727 -23.82 -10.24 -22.32
C THR A 727 -23.54 -9.79 -23.75
N GLU A 728 -22.45 -9.07 -23.99
CA GLU A 728 -21.96 -8.74 -25.33
C GLU A 728 -21.61 -10.01 -26.12
N ALA A 729 -20.92 -10.97 -25.49
CA ALA A 729 -20.62 -12.26 -26.11
C ALA A 729 -21.89 -13.07 -26.43
N ALA A 730 -22.86 -13.11 -25.51
CA ALA A 730 -24.14 -13.77 -25.75
C ALA A 730 -24.92 -13.13 -26.91
N ALA A 731 -24.86 -11.80 -27.06
CA ALA A 731 -25.47 -11.09 -28.18
C ALA A 731 -24.82 -11.46 -29.52
N VAL A 732 -23.48 -11.59 -29.57
CA VAL A 732 -22.78 -12.07 -30.77
C VAL A 732 -23.17 -13.49 -31.12
N LEU A 733 -23.27 -14.40 -30.13
CA LEU A 733 -23.60 -15.81 -30.35
C LEU A 733 -25.07 -16.08 -30.69
N SER A 734 -25.93 -15.07 -30.56
CA SER A 734 -27.37 -15.15 -30.85
C SER A 734 -27.73 -14.75 -32.29
N LYS A 735 -26.74 -14.30 -33.07
CA LYS A 735 -26.84 -13.99 -34.50
C LYS A 735 -26.41 -15.20 -35.32
#